data_AF-W2K092-F1
#
_entry.id   AF-W2K092-F1
#
_cell.length_a   1.000
_cell.length_b   1.000
_cell.length_c   1.000
_cell.angle_alpha   90.00
_cell.angle_beta   90.00
_cell.angle_gamma   90.00
#
_symmetry.space_group_name_H-M   'P 1'
#
loop_
_entity.id
_entity.type
_entity.pdbx_description
1 polymer ?
#
loop_
_entity_poly.entity_id
_entity_poly.type
_entity_poly.pdbx_seq_one_letter_code
_entity_poly.pdbx_strand_id
1 'polypeptide(L)'
;MMAVGNVLFALDDERDIKIWDLDTMELVDTLSFPVGFTPTVMLHPDTYLNKVLVGSERGALQLWNIRKMKCIYEFKGWGSAVTALEQSPAVDVVSIGLADGRLMVHHLQLDERVLDFKQDQQSGITSMSFRTDTGASTTPLVVSGSRSGDIAVWNLQTKRLESVIAGAHDGAVVSLQFLANEPLLLSSGTDNSIKMWIFDHLNGGTARLLKSREGHRAPPTRIRYYGNNTLATMADGADGTCCQILSAGQDRAFRVFHTAREQQSRELSQGPVLKKARSLNVRVEDLKLPPIVQFASMETRARDWANVITCHENEIAAYVWRFEHRAIGKKVLRQFDPTNRVPSGSAEDLRRKKTQAISVAISSCGNYAFVGSLGGSIFRYNMQSGEKRGSYPVAATPKEKIIRSLVLPGTDLSALQDDEADKTAADVHNGPVSAVAVDALNETLVSAGIDGKLKFWGFKKHELRYEIDVGSPISQMELHRDSNLLCVACDDQVLRLYDVTTHKLVRRFAGHSHRVTDMTFSSDARWLFSSSADASLRVWDIPTGKCVDWMRFQKPVTGLAVSPTGEFLATTHVSHVGIFLWANRSFFTEVFLDSEPTEPILMDMPVSLNEVDNSDQLGFGTERNPQLSVSSVVEQRPESVKVEGEESSEPLDTSLITLSTAPRAFWQSLFNLELIKKRNKPIEPPKAPEQAPFFLQTARKDDVHPTFVPVAPEAKKETEKDEKDLAMDGWGVGDDDEAWGDDDGEEPEDEVATPSSRIVKTEGMVTTRCKLATLLAKAVQEEEDEDHTVSRFNEVAKYMQSLSASAVDVEMSTLCMGDFDEEGKKLLSWFLDFLREEMQTRRDFQVLQAYLNRFLKLHEELLVADPALLAQVDELGAVQQQQWQHLQKLLHNNLCLVQYLSKIQM
;
A
#
# COMPACT_ATOMS: atom_id res chain seq x y z
N MET A 1 8.23 21.91 28.11
CA MET A 1 9.00 20.84 28.78
C MET A 1 10.48 21.09 28.54
N MET A 2 11.35 20.65 29.45
CA MET A 2 12.80 20.82 29.35
C MET A 2 13.49 19.66 30.07
N ALA A 3 14.46 19.01 29.44
CA ALA A 3 15.25 17.95 30.07
C ALA A 3 16.61 18.51 30.52
N VAL A 4 17.03 18.17 31.74
CA VAL A 4 18.34 18.55 32.30
C VAL A 4 18.94 17.32 32.98
N GLY A 5 19.96 16.72 32.37
CA GLY A 5 20.51 15.45 32.85
C GLY A 5 19.44 14.36 32.79
N ASN A 6 19.21 13.68 33.92
CA ASN A 6 18.22 12.60 34.05
C ASN A 6 16.82 13.09 34.44
N VAL A 7 16.61 14.40 34.52
CA VAL A 7 15.38 14.98 35.06
C VAL A 7 14.64 15.75 33.98
N LEU A 8 13.34 15.50 33.85
CA LEU A 8 12.43 16.18 32.95
C LEU A 8 11.55 17.17 33.74
N PHE A 9 11.62 18.43 33.36
CA PHE A 9 10.74 19.49 33.86
C PHE A 9 9.57 19.67 32.89
N ALA A 10 8.36 19.57 33.41
CA ALA A 10 7.13 19.81 32.68
C ALA A 10 6.37 20.95 33.35
N LEU A 11 6.04 21.99 32.56
CA LEU A 11 5.15 23.05 33.01
C LEU A 11 3.72 22.59 32.71
N ASP A 12 2.89 22.51 33.74
CA ASP A 12 1.50 22.06 33.67
C ASP A 12 0.53 23.23 33.39
N ASP A 13 -0.69 22.92 32.95
CA ASP A 13 -1.79 23.86 32.76
C ASP A 13 -2.23 24.50 34.09
N GLU A 14 -2.03 23.78 35.21
CA GLU A 14 -2.20 24.29 36.58
C GLU A 14 -1.13 25.32 36.98
N ARG A 15 -0.19 25.64 36.08
CA ARG A 15 0.90 26.63 36.25
C ARG A 15 1.94 26.24 37.30
N ASP A 16 2.08 24.95 37.56
CA ASP A 16 3.16 24.37 38.38
C ASP A 16 4.21 23.68 37.50
N ILE A 17 5.45 23.56 37.99
CA ILE A 17 6.49 22.78 37.30
C ILE A 17 6.60 21.40 37.98
N LYS A 18 6.20 20.36 37.26
CA LYS A 18 6.37 18.96 37.64
C LYS A 18 7.73 18.45 37.22
N ILE A 19 8.40 17.73 38.12
CA ILE A 19 9.75 17.21 37.95
C ILE A 19 9.66 15.69 37.89
N TRP A 20 10.08 15.11 36.77
CA TRP A 20 10.05 13.67 36.52
C TRP A 20 11.47 13.15 36.39
N ASP A 21 11.72 11.94 36.87
CA ASP A 21 12.96 11.22 36.63
C ASP A 21 12.80 10.38 35.35
N LEU A 22 13.72 10.50 34.41
CA LEU A 22 13.63 9.83 33.11
C LEU A 22 13.93 8.33 33.20
N ASP A 23 14.74 7.91 34.17
CA ASP A 23 15.07 6.50 34.36
C ASP A 23 13.91 5.72 35.00
N THR A 24 13.26 6.29 36.02
CA THR A 24 12.16 5.64 36.74
C THR A 24 10.78 5.99 36.19
N MET A 25 10.67 7.05 35.38
CA MET A 25 9.40 7.66 34.93
C MET A 25 8.48 8.08 36.10
N GLU A 26 9.03 8.24 37.30
CA GLU A 26 8.29 8.66 38.48
C GLU A 26 8.34 10.18 38.66
N LEU A 27 7.26 10.74 39.22
CA LEU A 27 7.22 12.14 39.63
C LEU A 27 8.10 12.32 40.86
N VAL A 28 9.20 13.05 40.72
CA VAL A 28 10.14 13.34 41.79
C VAL A 28 9.55 14.38 42.75
N ASP A 29 9.08 15.50 42.21
CA ASP A 29 8.57 16.61 43.01
C ASP A 29 7.76 17.61 42.16
N THR A 30 7.05 18.54 42.79
CA THR A 30 6.28 19.61 42.14
C THR A 30 6.66 20.98 42.72
N LEU A 31 7.10 21.88 41.84
CA LEU A 31 7.47 23.25 42.19
C LEU A 31 6.24 24.17 42.03
N SER A 32 5.69 24.61 43.16
CA SER A 32 4.57 25.56 43.24
C SER A 32 5.05 27.01 43.38
N PHE A 33 4.34 27.95 42.75
CA PHE A 33 4.72 29.38 42.75
C PHE A 33 3.86 30.26 43.67
N PRO A 34 4.39 31.41 44.16
CA PRO A 34 3.61 32.34 44.98
C PRO A 34 2.42 32.97 44.24
N VAL A 35 1.38 33.34 44.99
CA VAL A 35 0.19 34.03 44.47
C VAL A 35 0.59 35.35 43.80
N GLY A 36 0.51 35.40 42.47
CA GLY A 36 0.89 36.58 41.66
C GLY A 36 2.06 36.35 40.69
N PHE A 37 2.78 35.23 40.81
CA PHE A 37 3.77 34.78 39.83
C PHE A 37 3.20 33.60 39.04
N THR A 38 2.88 33.83 37.77
CA THR A 38 2.48 32.77 36.83
C THR A 38 3.65 32.46 35.92
N PRO A 39 4.22 31.25 35.97
CA PRO A 39 5.25 30.82 35.03
C PRO A 39 4.69 30.71 33.61
N THR A 40 5.47 31.18 32.63
CA THR A 40 5.15 31.10 31.20
C THR A 40 6.17 30.27 30.42
N VAL A 41 7.44 30.41 30.78
CA VAL A 41 8.57 29.75 30.12
C VAL A 41 9.65 29.45 31.16
N MET A 42 10.42 28.40 30.91
CA MET A 42 11.54 28.00 31.76
C MET A 42 12.77 27.69 30.91
N LEU A 43 13.94 27.94 31.47
CA LEU A 43 15.25 27.69 30.87
C LEU A 43 16.21 27.23 31.96
N HIS A 44 17.10 26.29 31.65
CA HIS A 44 18.23 25.95 32.51
C HIS A 44 19.46 26.70 31.98
N PRO A 45 19.97 27.74 32.69
CA PRO A 45 21.13 28.48 32.23
C PRO A 45 22.39 27.63 32.25
N ASP A 46 23.24 27.80 31.24
CA ASP A 46 24.53 27.11 31.19
C ASP A 46 25.40 27.53 32.38
N THR A 47 26.14 26.59 32.96
CA THR A 47 26.96 26.72 34.19
C THR A 47 26.18 26.79 35.52
N TYR A 48 24.84 26.90 35.51
CA TYR A 48 24.03 27.00 36.72
C TYR A 48 23.54 25.64 37.23
N LEU A 49 24.40 24.92 37.96
CA LEU A 49 24.06 23.59 38.47
C LEU A 49 22.82 23.60 39.39
N ASN A 50 21.83 22.76 39.07
CA ASN A 50 20.57 22.59 39.81
C ASN A 50 19.75 23.87 39.94
N LYS A 51 19.84 24.79 38.98
CA LYS A 51 19.03 26.01 39.00
C LYS A 51 18.24 26.16 37.70
N VAL A 52 16.99 26.58 37.84
CA VAL A 52 16.10 26.84 36.71
C VAL A 52 15.67 28.28 36.75
N LEU A 53 15.73 28.93 35.60
CA LEU A 53 15.25 30.27 35.37
C LEU A 53 13.81 30.19 34.87
N VAL A 54 12.90 30.90 35.53
CA VAL A 54 11.47 30.87 35.22
C VAL A 54 11.00 32.29 34.92
N GLY A 55 10.42 32.51 33.74
CA GLY A 55 9.80 33.76 33.33
C GLY A 55 8.31 33.79 33.67
N SER A 56 7.76 34.99 33.90
CA SER A 56 6.35 35.14 34.24
C SER A 56 5.52 35.99 33.26
N GLU A 57 4.19 35.82 33.37
CA GLU A 57 3.19 36.59 32.62
C GLU A 57 3.23 38.11 32.93
N ARG A 58 3.70 38.51 34.11
CA ARG A 58 3.85 39.94 34.47
C ARG A 58 5.21 40.53 34.10
N GLY A 59 6.12 39.69 33.59
CA GLY A 59 7.46 40.10 33.21
C GLY A 59 8.51 40.02 34.30
N ALA A 60 8.19 39.50 35.49
CA ALA A 60 9.18 39.14 36.49
C ALA A 60 9.89 37.83 36.08
N LEU A 61 11.16 37.70 36.47
CA LEU A 61 11.98 36.52 36.23
C LEU A 61 12.52 36.04 37.57
N GLN A 62 12.49 34.74 37.82
CA GLN A 62 12.93 34.15 39.08
C GLN A 62 13.92 33.01 38.82
N LEU A 63 14.96 32.95 39.64
CA LEU A 63 15.95 31.87 39.62
C LEU A 63 15.69 30.93 40.79
N TRP A 64 15.39 29.67 40.50
CA TRP A 64 15.01 28.66 41.48
C TRP A 64 16.11 27.62 41.66
N ASN A 65 16.39 27.23 42.90
CA ASN A 65 17.20 26.05 43.20
C ASN A 65 16.30 24.82 43.22
N ILE A 66 16.54 23.88 42.30
CA ILE A 66 15.72 22.67 42.18
C ILE A 66 15.95 21.74 43.37
N ARG A 67 17.21 21.56 43.81
CA ARG A 67 17.51 20.64 44.92
C ARG A 67 16.93 21.12 46.25
N LYS A 68 16.85 22.44 46.45
CA LYS A 68 16.33 23.04 47.69
C LYS A 68 14.88 23.50 47.59
N MET A 69 14.28 23.44 46.41
CA MET A 69 12.94 23.97 46.10
C MET A 69 12.70 25.39 46.62
N LYS A 70 13.69 26.27 46.40
CA LYS A 70 13.64 27.66 46.88
C LYS A 70 14.02 28.64 45.79
N CYS A 71 13.28 29.74 45.72
CA CYS A 71 13.64 30.91 44.93
C CYS A 71 14.92 31.51 45.50
N ILE A 72 15.98 31.59 44.69
CA ILE A 72 17.28 32.15 45.04
C ILE A 72 17.25 33.66 44.84
N TYR A 73 16.71 34.10 43.70
CA TYR A 73 16.77 35.48 43.28
C TYR A 73 15.56 35.84 42.40
N GLU A 74 15.08 37.07 42.54
CA GLU A 74 14.02 37.66 41.73
C GLU A 74 14.56 38.91 41.03
N PHE A 75 14.52 38.90 39.70
CA PHE A 75 15.06 39.96 38.86
C PHE A 75 14.06 41.11 38.70
N LYS A 76 14.57 42.32 38.40
CA LYS A 76 13.72 43.47 38.09
C LYS A 76 12.94 43.23 36.79
N GLY A 77 11.65 42.96 36.93
CA GLY A 77 10.78 42.66 35.80
C GLY A 77 10.61 43.81 34.79
N TRP A 78 10.04 43.47 33.63
CA TRP A 78 9.96 44.36 32.46
C TRP A 78 8.54 44.89 32.13
N GLY A 79 7.54 44.54 32.93
CA GLY A 79 6.16 45.01 32.78
C GLY A 79 5.42 44.46 31.57
N SER A 80 5.91 43.37 30.97
CA SER A 80 5.27 42.63 29.87
C SER A 80 5.58 41.14 30.02
N ALA A 81 4.70 40.26 29.54
CA ALA A 81 4.86 38.81 29.68
C ALA A 81 6.16 38.31 29.03
N VAL A 82 6.91 37.47 29.74
CA VAL A 82 8.05 36.75 29.16
C VAL A 82 7.51 35.58 28.34
N THR A 83 7.75 35.60 27.03
CA THR A 83 7.25 34.59 26.10
C THR A 83 8.31 33.60 25.66
N ALA A 84 9.57 34.04 25.60
CA ALA A 84 10.70 33.21 25.20
C ALA A 84 11.92 33.51 26.07
N LEU A 85 12.66 32.45 26.42
CA LEU A 85 13.96 32.54 27.08
C LEU A 85 14.93 31.68 26.27
N GLU A 86 16.10 32.22 25.96
CA GLU A 86 17.13 31.48 25.21
C GLU A 86 18.51 31.78 25.79
N GLN A 87 19.28 30.72 26.04
CA GLN A 87 20.64 30.81 26.55
C GLN A 87 21.58 31.38 25.47
N SER A 88 22.38 32.38 25.84
CA SER A 88 23.40 32.88 24.92
C SER A 88 24.67 32.04 25.00
N PRO A 89 25.51 32.01 23.94
CA PRO A 89 26.82 31.37 24.00
C PRO A 89 27.79 32.04 25.00
N ALA A 90 27.48 33.26 25.45
CA ALA A 90 28.24 33.93 26.49
C ALA A 90 27.81 33.45 27.87
N VAL A 91 28.79 33.26 28.75
CA VAL A 91 28.58 32.82 30.13
C VAL A 91 27.70 33.83 30.88
N ASP A 92 26.78 33.34 31.71
CA ASP A 92 25.87 34.14 32.54
C ASP A 92 24.88 35.05 31.77
N VAL A 93 24.83 34.98 30.44
CA VAL A 93 23.99 35.87 29.63
C VAL A 93 22.83 35.10 28.99
N VAL A 94 21.62 35.62 29.15
CA VAL A 94 20.37 35.06 28.60
C VAL A 94 19.63 36.12 27.81
N SER A 95 18.99 35.73 26.71
CA SER A 95 18.02 36.60 26.03
C SER A 95 16.59 36.32 26.49
N ILE A 96 15.83 37.40 26.59
CA ILE A 96 14.48 37.44 27.11
C ILE A 96 13.59 38.10 26.06
N GLY A 97 12.65 37.33 25.53
CA GLY A 97 11.64 37.78 24.58
C GLY A 97 10.37 38.16 25.32
N LEU A 98 9.84 39.35 25.04
CA LEU A 98 8.63 39.86 25.65
C LEU A 98 7.46 39.87 24.66
N ALA A 99 6.24 39.76 25.19
CA ALA A 99 5.00 39.79 24.41
C ALA A 99 4.75 41.12 23.67
N ASP A 100 5.43 42.20 24.07
CA ASP A 100 5.33 43.53 23.44
C ASP A 100 6.36 43.77 22.33
N GLY A 101 7.09 42.72 21.93
CA GLY A 101 8.09 42.79 20.86
C GLY A 101 9.49 43.22 21.32
N ARG A 102 9.72 43.46 22.61
CA ARG A 102 11.05 43.77 23.13
C ARG A 102 11.89 42.50 23.33
N LEU A 103 13.12 42.52 22.80
CA LEU A 103 14.14 41.50 23.04
C LEU A 103 15.22 42.09 23.95
N MET A 104 15.51 41.42 25.05
CA MET A 104 16.46 41.91 26.04
C MET A 104 17.55 40.88 26.29
N VAL A 105 18.81 41.27 26.12
CA VAL A 105 19.97 40.45 26.50
C VAL A 105 20.40 40.87 27.89
N HIS A 106 20.38 39.94 28.84
CA HIS A 106 20.54 40.22 30.26
C HIS A 106 21.63 39.36 30.88
N HIS A 107 22.47 39.96 31.71
CA HIS A 107 23.48 39.27 32.49
C HIS A 107 22.89 38.85 33.84
N LEU A 108 22.79 37.54 34.09
CA LEU A 108 22.12 36.99 35.28
C LEU A 108 22.88 37.28 36.57
N GLN A 109 24.21 37.13 36.59
CA GLN A 109 24.97 37.33 37.83
C GLN A 109 25.00 38.79 38.31
N LEU A 110 25.10 39.75 37.38
CA LEU A 110 25.20 41.18 37.69
C LEU A 110 23.83 41.88 37.79
N ASP A 111 22.74 41.22 37.37
CA ASP A 111 21.42 41.82 37.21
C ASP A 111 21.44 43.09 36.33
N GLU A 112 22.23 43.03 35.24
CA GLU A 112 22.43 44.14 34.31
C GLU A 112 21.95 43.80 32.89
N ARG A 113 21.33 44.79 32.25
CA ARG A 113 20.87 44.71 30.85
C ARG A 113 22.03 45.03 29.92
N VAL A 114 22.41 44.08 29.07
CA VAL A 114 23.54 44.21 28.13
C VAL A 114 23.10 44.90 26.83
N LEU A 115 21.97 44.44 26.26
CA LEU A 115 21.40 44.97 25.02
C LEU A 115 19.87 44.96 25.09
N ASP A 116 19.25 45.94 24.44
CA ASP A 116 17.81 46.01 24.24
C ASP A 116 17.50 46.24 22.76
N PHE A 117 16.61 45.43 22.22
CA PHE A 117 16.06 45.56 20.88
C PHE A 117 14.54 45.63 20.96
N LYS A 118 13.94 46.28 19.98
CA LYS A 118 12.48 46.41 19.89
C LYS A 118 12.03 46.09 18.47
N GLN A 119 11.26 45.02 18.34
CA GLN A 119 10.54 44.67 17.13
C GLN A 119 9.27 45.53 17.00
N ASP A 120 8.68 45.56 15.80
CA ASP A 120 7.53 46.40 15.50
C ASP A 120 6.35 46.10 16.44
N GLN A 121 5.66 47.15 16.91
CA GLN A 121 4.81 47.12 18.14
C GLN A 121 3.60 46.16 18.08
N GLN A 122 3.29 45.59 16.91
CA GLN A 122 2.15 44.70 16.72
C GLN A 122 2.50 43.21 16.81
N SER A 123 3.78 42.83 16.83
CA SER A 123 4.18 41.42 16.87
C SER A 123 5.02 41.11 18.11
N GLY A 124 4.42 40.34 19.03
CA GLY A 124 5.14 39.78 20.18
C GLY A 124 6.15 38.72 19.75
N ILE A 125 7.24 38.61 20.50
CA ILE A 125 8.28 37.61 20.27
C ILE A 125 7.74 36.25 20.74
N THR A 126 7.94 35.21 19.93
CA THR A 126 7.48 33.85 20.25
C THR A 126 8.62 32.89 20.49
N SER A 127 9.74 33.06 19.78
CA SER A 127 10.93 32.23 19.92
C SER A 127 12.19 33.02 19.57
N MET A 128 13.34 32.57 20.04
CA MET A 128 14.63 33.20 19.78
C MET A 128 15.71 32.14 19.64
N SER A 129 16.77 32.45 18.90
CA SER A 129 17.96 31.58 18.86
C SER A 129 19.21 32.37 18.51
N PHE A 130 20.35 31.95 19.06
CA PHE A 130 21.66 32.54 18.79
C PHE A 130 22.43 31.76 17.74
N ARG A 131 23.16 32.48 16.90
CA ARG A 131 24.09 31.89 15.93
C ARG A 131 25.40 31.52 16.66
N THR A 132 25.84 30.26 16.51
CA THR A 132 26.97 29.68 17.27
C THR A 132 28.23 29.36 16.48
N ASP A 133 28.30 29.64 15.17
CA ASP A 133 29.48 29.32 14.36
C ASP A 133 30.70 30.18 14.74
N THR A 134 31.65 29.56 15.43
CA THR A 134 32.85 30.23 15.94
C THR A 134 33.90 30.41 14.84
N GLY A 135 33.80 31.51 14.09
CA GLY A 135 34.83 31.99 13.16
C GLY A 135 35.26 33.41 13.52
N ALA A 136 36.55 33.73 13.37
CA ALA A 136 37.08 35.06 13.73
C ALA A 136 36.48 36.23 12.93
N SER A 137 35.84 35.95 11.80
CA SER A 137 35.12 36.92 10.95
C SER A 137 33.59 36.81 11.08
N THR A 138 33.08 35.96 11.96
CA THR A 138 31.64 35.70 12.07
C THR A 138 30.97 36.76 12.93
N THR A 139 29.92 37.38 12.40
CA THR A 139 29.10 38.33 13.15
C THR A 139 28.22 37.63 14.18
N PRO A 140 28.20 38.08 15.45
CA PRO A 140 27.31 37.50 16.45
C PRO A 140 25.86 37.95 16.16
N LEU A 141 25.00 36.99 15.81
CA LEU A 141 23.60 37.23 15.47
C LEU A 141 22.67 36.59 16.50
N VAL A 142 21.58 37.29 16.79
CA VAL A 142 20.40 36.72 17.46
C VAL A 142 19.20 36.88 16.55
N VAL A 143 18.37 35.85 16.47
CA VAL A 143 17.19 35.85 15.63
C VAL A 143 15.96 35.77 16.52
N SER A 144 14.93 36.57 16.22
CA SER A 144 13.64 36.55 16.91
C SER A 144 12.51 36.19 15.95
N GLY A 145 11.65 35.29 16.40
CA GLY A 145 10.42 34.87 15.73
C GLY A 145 9.26 35.70 16.25
N SER A 146 8.33 36.01 15.36
CA SER A 146 7.17 36.82 15.69
C SER A 146 5.86 36.06 15.54
N ARG A 147 4.82 36.57 16.21
CA ARG A 147 3.45 36.06 16.07
C ARG A 147 2.86 36.31 14.68
N SER A 148 3.39 37.27 13.91
CA SER A 148 2.96 37.54 12.53
C SER A 148 3.55 36.58 11.50
N GLY A 149 4.55 35.76 11.88
CA GLY A 149 5.24 34.86 10.95
C GLY A 149 6.52 35.42 10.35
N ASP A 150 6.95 36.60 10.81
CA ASP A 150 8.22 37.21 10.40
C ASP A 150 9.36 36.77 11.31
N ILE A 151 10.56 36.67 10.73
CA ILE A 151 11.79 36.39 11.46
C ILE A 151 12.70 37.63 11.35
N ALA A 152 13.05 38.23 12.49
CA ALA A 152 13.95 39.37 12.55
C ALA A 152 15.36 38.92 12.96
N VAL A 153 16.37 39.38 12.21
CA VAL A 153 17.79 39.05 12.42
C VAL A 153 18.48 40.29 13.00
N TRP A 154 19.01 40.17 14.20
CA TRP A 154 19.65 41.24 14.95
C TRP A 154 21.15 41.03 15.05
N ASN A 155 21.91 42.08 14.76
CA ASN A 155 23.36 42.06 14.86
C ASN A 155 23.80 42.59 16.23
N LEU A 156 24.41 41.72 17.04
CA LEU A 156 24.78 42.03 18.42
C LEU A 156 26.01 42.96 18.48
N GLN A 157 26.89 42.94 17.48
CA GLN A 157 28.09 43.78 17.44
C GLN A 157 27.75 45.23 17.08
N THR A 158 26.90 45.44 16.07
CA THR A 158 26.47 46.77 15.63
C THR A 158 25.26 47.31 16.40
N LYS A 159 24.59 46.46 17.19
CA LYS A 159 23.37 46.77 17.95
C LYS A 159 22.23 47.28 17.06
N ARG A 160 22.07 46.70 15.86
CA ARG A 160 21.05 47.09 14.88
C ARG A 160 20.32 45.88 14.32
N LEU A 161 19.09 46.11 13.83
CA LEU A 161 18.37 45.16 13.00
C LEU A 161 19.10 45.01 11.67
N GLU A 162 19.50 43.79 11.33
CA GLU A 162 20.28 43.51 10.12
C GLU A 162 19.38 43.18 8.94
N SER A 163 18.43 42.27 9.13
CA SER A 163 17.44 41.93 8.11
C SER A 163 16.15 41.42 8.73
N VAL A 164 15.06 41.49 7.96
CA VAL A 164 13.77 40.88 8.31
C VAL A 164 13.39 39.93 7.18
N ILE A 165 13.17 38.67 7.53
CA ILE A 165 12.61 37.67 6.64
C ILE A 165 11.09 37.77 6.77
N ALA A 166 10.51 38.67 5.98
CA ALA A 166 9.07 38.90 5.97
C ALA A 166 8.32 37.70 5.36
N GLY A 167 7.24 37.27 6.02
CA GLY A 167 6.46 36.10 5.61
C GLY A 167 7.27 34.81 5.58
N ALA A 168 8.14 34.61 6.58
CA ALA A 168 8.86 33.35 6.73
C ALA A 168 7.87 32.19 6.95
N HIS A 169 6.80 32.45 7.72
CA HIS A 169 5.65 31.58 7.90
C HIS A 169 4.36 32.39 7.67
N ASP A 170 3.28 31.71 7.26
CA ASP A 170 1.95 32.33 7.10
C ASP A 170 1.18 32.42 8.44
N GLY A 171 1.77 31.90 9.52
CA GLY A 171 1.26 31.95 10.89
C GLY A 171 2.39 32.21 11.89
N ALA A 172 2.09 32.12 13.18
CA ALA A 172 3.05 32.41 14.23
C ALA A 172 4.25 31.46 14.16
N VAL A 173 5.46 32.00 14.32
CA VAL A 173 6.68 31.20 14.42
C VAL A 173 6.68 30.52 15.79
N VAL A 174 6.63 29.20 15.83
CA VAL A 174 6.55 28.42 17.08
C VAL A 174 7.94 28.20 17.66
N SER A 175 8.90 27.82 16.81
CA SER A 175 10.26 27.51 17.24
C SER A 175 11.27 28.01 16.22
N LEU A 176 12.40 28.48 16.73
CA LEU A 176 13.58 28.87 15.98
C LEU A 176 14.79 28.24 16.63
N GLN A 177 15.66 27.63 15.84
CA GLN A 177 16.87 27.01 16.35
C GLN A 177 17.99 27.09 15.32
N PHE A 178 19.12 27.67 15.70
CA PHE A 178 20.35 27.49 14.95
C PHE A 178 20.95 26.12 15.23
N LEU A 179 21.48 25.48 14.18
CA LEU A 179 22.29 24.29 14.35
C LEU A 179 23.64 24.65 14.97
N ALA A 180 24.11 23.80 15.88
CA ALA A 180 25.36 24.03 16.60
C ALA A 180 26.54 24.13 15.62
N ASN A 181 27.31 25.20 15.73
CA ASN A 181 28.47 25.51 14.89
C ASN A 181 28.19 25.61 13.37
N GLU A 182 26.94 25.75 12.95
CA GLU A 182 26.57 25.86 11.53
C GLU A 182 25.75 27.13 11.25
N PRO A 183 25.84 27.72 10.03
CA PRO A 183 25.08 28.90 9.64
C PRO A 183 23.64 28.56 9.20
N LEU A 184 23.06 27.48 9.75
CA LEU A 184 21.74 26.96 9.40
C LEU A 184 20.74 27.27 10.52
N LEU A 185 19.63 27.90 10.14
CA LEU A 185 18.51 28.20 11.02
C LEU A 185 17.31 27.34 10.64
N LEU A 186 16.78 26.59 11.60
CA LEU A 186 15.51 25.89 11.49
C LEU A 186 14.40 26.79 12.05
N SER A 187 13.29 26.87 11.31
CA SER A 187 12.07 27.54 11.76
C SER A 187 10.87 26.62 11.59
N SER A 188 9.99 26.60 12.58
CA SER A 188 8.71 25.90 12.55
C SER A 188 7.58 26.88 12.84
N GLY A 189 6.47 26.74 12.12
CA GLY A 189 5.32 27.62 12.25
C GLY A 189 4.01 26.86 12.45
N THR A 190 2.97 27.58 12.87
CA THR A 190 1.60 27.03 13.00
C THR A 190 0.94 26.68 11.67
N ASP A 191 1.59 26.97 10.55
CA ASP A 191 1.12 26.76 9.18
C ASP A 191 1.44 25.35 8.64
N ASN A 192 1.78 24.40 9.53
CA ASN A 192 2.19 23.04 9.19
C ASN A 192 3.41 23.01 8.24
N SER A 193 4.39 23.86 8.55
CA SER A 193 5.63 23.94 7.80
C SER A 193 6.87 23.99 8.69
N ILE A 194 7.94 23.38 8.16
CA ILE A 194 9.29 23.44 8.72
C ILE A 194 10.22 23.92 7.60
N LYS A 195 10.97 24.98 7.88
CA LYS A 195 11.85 25.64 6.92
C LYS A 195 13.27 25.71 7.46
N MET A 196 14.23 25.48 6.58
CA MET A 196 15.65 25.58 6.87
C MET A 196 16.22 26.73 6.06
N TRP A 197 16.83 27.68 6.74
CA TRP A 197 17.43 28.88 6.18
C TRP A 197 18.95 28.80 6.30
N ILE A 198 19.67 29.30 5.30
CA ILE A 198 21.13 29.38 5.32
C ILE A 198 21.58 30.84 5.21
N PHE A 199 22.57 31.19 6.02
CA PHE A 199 23.23 32.48 6.00
C PHE A 199 24.53 32.36 5.20
N ASP A 200 24.49 32.78 3.93
CA ASP A 200 25.63 32.62 3.00
C ASP A 200 26.84 33.49 3.36
N HIS A 201 26.63 34.59 4.09
CA HIS A 201 27.68 35.53 4.46
C HIS A 201 28.03 35.40 5.96
N LEU A 202 29.33 35.28 6.25
CA LEU A 202 29.89 35.31 7.60
C LEU A 202 29.77 36.72 8.23
N ASN A 203 29.83 37.75 7.40
CA ASN A 203 29.83 39.16 7.80
C ASN A 203 28.42 39.75 8.02
N GLY A 204 27.41 38.89 8.12
CA GLY A 204 26.01 39.31 8.12
C GLY A 204 25.45 39.39 6.70
N GLY A 205 24.19 39.01 6.55
CA GLY A 205 23.49 38.89 5.27
C GLY A 205 22.05 38.40 5.42
N THR A 206 21.27 38.61 4.37
CA THR A 206 19.90 38.10 4.29
C THR A 206 19.91 36.57 4.20
N ALA A 207 19.20 35.89 5.09
CA ALA A 207 19.07 34.44 5.01
C ALA A 207 18.30 34.03 3.74
N ARG A 208 18.72 32.93 3.10
CA ARG A 208 17.97 32.32 1.99
C ARG A 208 17.36 31.00 2.43
N LEU A 209 16.19 30.67 1.88
CA LEU A 209 15.56 29.36 2.11
C LEU A 209 16.38 28.27 1.42
N LEU A 210 16.83 27.27 2.18
CA LEU A 210 17.61 26.13 1.69
C LEU A 210 16.71 24.93 1.40
N LYS A 211 15.89 24.52 2.37
CA LYS A 211 14.94 23.40 2.27
C LYS A 211 13.67 23.76 3.01
N SER A 212 12.53 23.25 2.55
CA SER A 212 11.26 23.32 3.28
C SER A 212 10.49 22.01 3.18
N ARG A 213 9.72 21.73 4.22
CA ARG A 213 8.70 20.69 4.27
C ARG A 213 7.40 21.36 4.68
N GLU A 214 6.37 21.13 3.89
CA GLU A 214 5.10 21.84 4.03
C GLU A 214 3.96 20.86 3.78
N GLY A 215 3.04 20.79 4.72
CA GLY A 215 1.77 20.10 4.55
C GLY A 215 0.66 21.05 4.11
N HIS A 216 -0.58 20.56 4.09
CA HIS A 216 -1.72 21.47 4.06
C HIS A 216 -1.73 22.33 5.32
N ARG A 217 -2.27 23.54 5.24
CA ARG A 217 -2.55 24.40 6.40
C ARG A 217 -4.00 24.26 6.89
N ALA A 218 -4.91 23.92 5.98
CA ALA A 218 -6.32 23.71 6.26
C ALA A 218 -6.74 22.31 5.79
N PRO A 219 -7.82 21.74 6.35
CA PRO A 219 -8.24 20.37 6.03
C PRO A 219 -8.39 20.11 4.52
N PRO A 220 -7.86 18.98 4.01
CA PRO A 220 -8.05 18.56 2.64
C PRO A 220 -9.50 18.13 2.40
N THR A 221 -10.10 18.66 1.34
CA THR A 221 -11.51 18.43 0.97
C THR A 221 -11.69 17.20 0.10
N ARG A 222 -10.72 16.93 -0.79
CA ARG A 222 -10.80 15.82 -1.74
C ARG A 222 -9.41 15.25 -2.03
N ILE A 223 -9.35 13.93 -2.10
CA ILE A 223 -8.12 13.18 -2.39
C ILE A 223 -8.40 12.12 -3.46
N ARG A 224 -7.41 11.82 -4.31
CA ARG A 224 -7.43 10.68 -5.23
C ARG A 224 -6.02 10.18 -5.44
N TYR A 225 -5.86 8.86 -5.53
CA TYR A 225 -4.60 8.27 -5.98
C TYR A 225 -4.33 8.71 -7.43
N TYR A 226 -3.06 8.95 -7.70
CA TYR A 226 -2.52 9.16 -9.03
C TYR A 226 -1.62 7.96 -9.32
N GLY A 227 -1.65 7.44 -10.54
CA GLY A 227 -1.11 6.12 -10.87
C GLY A 227 -2.28 5.15 -11.02
N ASN A 228 -2.53 4.58 -12.20
CA ASN A 228 -3.51 3.49 -12.38
C ASN A 228 -2.86 2.17 -12.79
N ASN A 229 -1.57 2.17 -13.14
CA ASN A 229 -0.96 1.05 -13.85
C ASN A 229 0.12 0.37 -13.02
N THR A 230 -0.21 -0.82 -12.50
CA THR A 230 0.71 -1.76 -11.84
C THR A 230 1.67 -2.43 -12.84
N LEU A 231 1.34 -2.44 -14.14
CA LEU A 231 2.08 -3.19 -15.16
C LEU A 231 3.20 -2.40 -15.85
N ALA A 232 3.13 -1.07 -15.86
CA ALA A 232 4.16 -0.24 -16.51
C ALA A 232 5.42 -0.03 -15.65
N THR A 233 5.40 -0.44 -14.39
CA THR A 233 6.44 -0.14 -13.39
C THR A 233 7.43 -1.28 -13.14
N MET A 234 7.11 -2.51 -13.57
CA MET A 234 8.00 -3.67 -13.39
C MET A 234 9.26 -3.65 -14.27
N ALA A 235 9.29 -2.87 -15.35
CA ALA A 235 10.43 -2.83 -16.27
C ALA A 235 11.50 -1.77 -15.90
N ASP A 236 11.13 -0.72 -15.15
CA ASP A 236 11.97 0.47 -14.93
C ASP A 236 12.34 0.71 -13.45
N GLY A 237 12.07 -0.23 -12.53
CA GLY A 237 12.39 -0.07 -11.10
C GLY A 237 11.67 1.12 -10.44
N ALA A 238 10.49 1.48 -10.96
CA ALA A 238 9.74 2.67 -10.58
C ALA A 238 8.51 2.31 -9.74
N ASP A 239 8.72 1.84 -8.51
CA ASP A 239 7.68 1.67 -7.48
C ASP A 239 6.96 2.98 -7.08
N GLY A 240 7.27 4.11 -7.74
CA GLY A 240 6.95 5.45 -7.30
C GLY A 240 5.64 6.05 -7.80
N THR A 241 4.93 5.45 -8.76
CA THR A 241 3.67 6.03 -9.29
C THR A 241 2.44 5.60 -8.52
N CYS A 242 2.30 4.35 -8.10
CA CYS A 242 1.18 3.85 -7.29
C CYS A 242 1.13 4.45 -5.86
N CYS A 243 2.23 5.08 -5.44
CA CYS A 243 2.39 5.65 -4.11
C CYS A 243 2.02 7.14 -4.02
N GLN A 244 1.40 7.76 -5.04
CA GLN A 244 1.15 9.21 -5.07
C GLN A 244 -0.33 9.56 -4.87
N ILE A 245 -0.61 10.46 -3.94
CA ILE A 245 -1.95 10.94 -3.63
C ILE A 245 -2.03 12.43 -4.00
N LEU A 246 -2.96 12.77 -4.90
CA LEU A 246 -3.35 14.14 -5.17
C LEU A 246 -4.32 14.62 -4.09
N SER A 247 -4.02 15.76 -3.49
CA SER A 247 -4.80 16.32 -2.38
C SER A 247 -5.11 17.80 -2.61
N ALA A 248 -6.40 18.13 -2.49
CA ALA A 248 -6.95 19.48 -2.62
C ALA A 248 -7.33 20.04 -1.25
N GLY A 249 -6.66 21.11 -0.81
CA GLY A 249 -6.91 21.76 0.48
C GLY A 249 -7.79 23.00 0.41
N GLN A 250 -8.43 23.33 1.55
CA GLN A 250 -9.09 24.63 1.74
C GLN A 250 -8.11 25.80 1.80
N ASP A 251 -6.81 25.51 1.99
CA ASP A 251 -5.69 26.45 1.98
C ASP A 251 -5.31 26.93 0.56
N ARG A 252 -6.18 26.67 -0.44
CA ARG A 252 -5.95 27.02 -1.85
C ARG A 252 -4.69 26.37 -2.45
N ALA A 253 -4.15 25.34 -1.78
CA ALA A 253 -3.01 24.57 -2.25
C ALA A 253 -3.48 23.25 -2.85
N PHE A 254 -2.79 22.84 -3.92
CA PHE A 254 -2.96 21.54 -4.54
C PHE A 254 -1.65 20.78 -4.39
N ARG A 255 -1.65 19.70 -3.61
CA ARG A 255 -0.43 18.99 -3.20
C ARG A 255 -0.41 17.57 -3.73
N VAL A 256 0.78 17.05 -3.92
CA VAL A 256 1.03 15.62 -4.15
C VAL A 256 1.76 15.10 -2.93
N PHE A 257 1.21 14.07 -2.29
CA PHE A 257 1.85 13.34 -1.21
C PHE A 257 2.32 11.99 -1.71
N HIS A 258 3.49 11.56 -1.27
CA HIS A 258 4.03 10.25 -1.62
C HIS A 258 4.03 9.34 -0.39
N THR A 259 3.30 8.22 -0.45
CA THR A 259 3.09 7.32 0.69
C THR A 259 4.37 6.64 1.17
N ALA A 260 5.27 6.23 0.27
CA ALA A 260 6.55 5.60 0.65
C ALA A 260 7.72 6.57 0.93
N ARG A 261 7.77 7.74 0.27
CA ARG A 261 8.91 8.66 0.32
C ARG A 261 8.42 10.10 0.44
N GLU A 262 8.19 10.55 1.66
CA GLU A 262 7.70 11.90 1.96
C GLU A 262 8.60 13.02 1.39
N GLN A 263 9.87 12.71 1.10
CA GLN A 263 10.77 13.67 0.46
C GLN A 263 10.30 14.15 -0.93
N GLN A 264 9.48 13.35 -1.61
CA GLN A 264 8.92 13.64 -2.91
C GLN A 264 7.60 14.41 -2.85
N SER A 265 7.00 14.54 -1.66
CA SER A 265 5.78 15.31 -1.41
C SER A 265 6.03 16.81 -1.68
N ARG A 266 5.18 17.42 -2.52
CA ARG A 266 5.34 18.81 -3.00
C ARG A 266 4.01 19.47 -3.34
N GLU A 267 3.93 20.79 -3.21
CA GLU A 267 2.84 21.60 -3.77
C GLU A 267 3.00 21.73 -5.30
N LEU A 268 1.89 21.62 -6.03
CA LEU A 268 1.81 21.90 -7.46
C LEU A 268 1.84 23.42 -7.66
N SER A 269 2.86 23.89 -8.38
CA SER A 269 3.13 25.32 -8.55
C SER A 269 2.05 26.03 -9.37
N GLN A 270 1.50 27.10 -8.82
CA GLN A 270 0.63 28.06 -9.53
C GLN A 270 1.44 29.16 -10.25
N GLY A 271 2.74 28.94 -10.45
CA GLY A 271 3.69 29.93 -10.95
C GLY A 271 4.31 30.77 -9.83
N PRO A 272 4.94 31.91 -10.17
CA PRO A 272 5.73 32.70 -9.22
C PRO A 272 4.85 33.62 -8.35
N VAL A 273 3.92 33.03 -7.58
CA VAL A 273 2.96 33.77 -6.73
C VAL A 273 3.68 34.64 -5.70
N LEU A 274 4.71 34.10 -5.03
CA LEU A 274 5.50 34.84 -4.03
C LEU A 274 6.17 36.09 -4.62
N LYS A 275 6.73 35.98 -5.83
CA LYS A 275 7.37 37.13 -6.51
C LYS A 275 6.33 38.19 -6.91
N LYS A 276 5.16 37.75 -7.39
CA LYS A 276 4.04 38.63 -7.74
C LYS A 276 3.47 39.33 -6.51
N ALA A 277 3.28 38.61 -5.41
CA ALA A 277 2.82 39.13 -4.13
C ALA A 277 3.72 40.27 -3.64
N ARG A 278 5.05 40.05 -3.63
CA ARG A 278 6.04 41.08 -3.29
C ARG A 278 5.99 42.28 -4.23
N SER A 279 5.84 42.06 -5.53
CA SER A 279 5.77 43.17 -6.50
C SER A 279 4.49 44.02 -6.41
N LEU A 280 3.36 43.40 -6.02
CA LEU A 280 2.06 44.04 -5.94
C LEU A 280 1.71 44.51 -4.52
N ASN A 281 2.51 44.13 -3.52
CA ASN A 281 2.25 44.33 -2.10
C ASN A 281 0.87 43.79 -1.65
N VAL A 282 0.51 42.60 -2.15
CA VAL A 282 -0.73 41.89 -1.83
C VAL A 282 -0.37 40.58 -1.14
N ARG A 283 -1.24 40.08 -0.26
CA ARG A 283 -1.05 38.78 0.42
C ARG A 283 -1.00 37.65 -0.60
N VAL A 284 -0.21 36.62 -0.31
CA VAL A 284 0.00 35.47 -1.20
C VAL A 284 -1.31 34.70 -1.43
N GLU A 285 -2.12 34.56 -0.39
CA GLU A 285 -3.40 33.84 -0.41
C GLU A 285 -4.40 34.45 -1.41
N ASP A 286 -4.42 35.79 -1.52
CA ASP A 286 -5.34 36.53 -2.39
C ASP A 286 -4.98 36.36 -3.88
N LEU A 287 -3.76 35.91 -4.18
CA LEU A 287 -3.29 35.62 -5.54
C LEU A 287 -3.43 34.14 -5.92
N LYS A 288 -3.56 33.23 -4.95
CA LYS A 288 -3.80 31.80 -5.24
C LYS A 288 -5.22 31.61 -5.77
N LEU A 289 -5.41 30.58 -6.61
CA LEU A 289 -6.72 30.18 -7.08
C LEU A 289 -7.64 29.81 -5.89
N PRO A 290 -8.96 29.97 -6.00
CA PRO A 290 -9.90 29.51 -4.97
C PRO A 290 -9.75 28.00 -4.65
N PRO A 291 -10.32 27.50 -3.54
CA PRO A 291 -10.25 26.07 -3.22
C PRO A 291 -10.80 25.18 -4.35
N ILE A 292 -10.20 24.01 -4.52
CA ILE A 292 -10.61 23.03 -5.54
C ILE A 292 -11.84 22.27 -5.02
N VAL A 293 -12.88 22.19 -5.84
CA VAL A 293 -14.12 21.44 -5.54
C VAL A 293 -14.05 20.02 -6.09
N GLN A 294 -13.55 19.87 -7.31
CA GLN A 294 -13.39 18.58 -7.99
C GLN A 294 -12.17 18.60 -8.88
N PHE A 295 -11.52 17.45 -9.02
CA PHE A 295 -10.44 17.26 -9.97
C PHE A 295 -10.49 15.85 -10.56
N ALA A 296 -9.85 15.68 -11.71
CA ALA A 296 -9.67 14.39 -12.36
C ALA A 296 -8.27 14.31 -12.98
N SER A 297 -7.71 13.10 -13.04
CA SER A 297 -6.38 12.83 -13.57
C SER A 297 -6.40 11.65 -14.55
N MET A 298 -5.49 11.65 -15.52
CA MET A 298 -5.24 10.51 -16.42
C MET A 298 -3.75 10.45 -16.79
N GLU A 299 -3.18 9.25 -16.88
CA GLU A 299 -1.74 9.09 -17.15
C GLU A 299 -1.36 8.86 -18.62
N THR A 300 -2.30 8.40 -19.45
CA THR A 300 -2.04 7.91 -20.82
C THR A 300 -1.18 8.84 -21.66
N ARG A 301 -1.29 10.16 -21.44
CA ARG A 301 -0.57 11.23 -22.17
C ARG A 301 0.15 12.21 -21.24
N ALA A 302 0.52 11.77 -20.04
CA ALA A 302 1.10 12.64 -19.00
C ALA A 302 2.40 13.34 -19.41
N ARG A 303 3.19 12.75 -20.33
CA ARG A 303 4.44 13.33 -20.86
C ARG A 303 4.19 14.34 -21.99
N ASP A 304 3.13 14.14 -22.76
CA ASP A 304 2.90 14.90 -23.99
C ASP A 304 2.27 16.27 -23.68
N TRP A 305 1.23 16.29 -22.84
CA TRP A 305 0.54 17.51 -22.41
C TRP A 305 -0.01 17.38 -20.99
N ALA A 306 -0.76 18.38 -20.57
CA ALA A 306 -1.30 18.45 -19.22
C ALA A 306 -2.41 17.42 -19.00
N ASN A 307 -2.45 16.81 -17.83
CA ASN A 307 -3.10 15.53 -17.62
C ASN A 307 -3.95 15.46 -16.35
N VAL A 308 -4.02 16.59 -15.62
CA VAL A 308 -4.88 16.80 -14.48
C VAL A 308 -5.74 18.02 -14.76
N ILE A 309 -7.02 17.97 -14.40
CA ILE A 309 -7.97 19.06 -14.53
C ILE A 309 -8.61 19.35 -13.17
N THR A 310 -8.82 20.63 -12.84
CA THR A 310 -9.40 21.08 -11.58
C THR A 310 -10.53 22.08 -11.83
N CYS A 311 -11.60 21.94 -11.04
CA CYS A 311 -12.65 22.93 -10.84
C CYS A 311 -12.43 23.65 -9.52
N HIS A 312 -12.58 24.96 -9.52
CA HIS A 312 -12.40 25.80 -8.34
C HIS A 312 -13.73 26.44 -7.94
N GLU A 313 -13.86 26.77 -6.66
CA GLU A 313 -15.06 27.42 -6.14
C GLU A 313 -15.30 28.78 -6.81
N ASN A 314 -16.55 29.04 -7.21
CA ASN A 314 -16.98 30.31 -7.83
C ASN A 314 -16.25 30.70 -9.13
N GLU A 315 -15.56 29.74 -9.79
CA GLU A 315 -14.83 29.98 -11.02
C GLU A 315 -15.54 29.47 -12.27
N ILE A 316 -15.51 30.30 -13.32
CA ILE A 316 -16.12 29.95 -14.61
C ILE A 316 -15.24 28.98 -15.40
N ALA A 317 -13.93 29.03 -15.12
CA ALA A 317 -12.92 28.28 -15.83
C ALA A 317 -12.58 26.97 -15.11
N ALA A 318 -12.30 25.94 -15.90
CA ALA A 318 -11.54 24.79 -15.41
C ALA A 318 -10.05 24.99 -15.70
N TYR A 319 -9.21 24.67 -14.72
CA TYR A 319 -7.76 24.81 -14.83
C TYR A 319 -7.13 23.45 -15.10
N VAL A 320 -6.03 23.47 -15.83
CA VAL A 320 -5.36 22.26 -16.29
C VAL A 320 -3.94 22.28 -15.75
N TRP A 321 -3.43 21.14 -15.31
CA TRP A 321 -2.13 21.00 -14.65
C TRP A 321 -1.30 19.93 -15.33
N ARG A 322 0.00 20.16 -15.41
CA ARG A 322 0.95 19.18 -15.90
C ARG A 322 1.65 18.54 -14.71
N PHE A 323 1.32 17.28 -14.45
CA PHE A 323 1.80 16.56 -13.28
C PHE A 323 3.32 16.34 -13.29
N GLU A 324 3.90 16.05 -14.47
CA GLU A 324 5.36 15.88 -14.64
C GLU A 324 6.15 17.11 -14.17
N HIS A 325 5.73 18.32 -14.57
CA HIS A 325 6.36 19.58 -14.17
C HIS A 325 5.89 20.09 -12.81
N ARG A 326 4.97 19.37 -12.18
CA ARG A 326 4.34 19.75 -10.91
C ARG A 326 3.81 21.19 -10.93
N ALA A 327 3.19 21.62 -12.02
CA ALA A 327 2.81 23.01 -12.21
C ALA A 327 1.52 23.18 -13.02
N ILE A 328 0.88 24.33 -12.85
CA ILE A 328 -0.29 24.72 -13.63
C ILE A 328 0.09 24.84 -15.12
N GLY A 329 -0.79 24.31 -15.97
CA GLY A 329 -0.66 24.36 -17.42
C GLY A 329 -0.87 25.78 -17.96
N LYS A 330 -0.34 26.03 -19.16
CA LYS A 330 -0.50 27.33 -19.84
C LYS A 330 -1.92 27.58 -20.34
N LYS A 331 -2.70 26.52 -20.53
CA LYS A 331 -4.03 26.55 -21.12
C LYS A 331 -5.07 26.53 -20.01
N VAL A 332 -6.12 27.33 -20.17
CA VAL A 332 -7.26 27.40 -19.25
C VAL A 332 -8.52 27.14 -20.05
N LEU A 333 -9.37 26.24 -19.59
CA LEU A 333 -10.57 25.82 -20.30
C LEU A 333 -11.72 26.75 -19.94
N ARG A 334 -12.14 27.59 -20.90
CA ARG A 334 -13.17 28.61 -20.72
C ARG A 334 -14.13 28.62 -21.89
N GLN A 335 -15.42 28.84 -21.64
CA GLN A 335 -16.41 29.05 -22.69
C GLN A 335 -16.41 30.46 -23.27
N PHE A 336 -16.01 31.45 -22.48
CA PHE A 336 -15.97 32.84 -22.90
C PHE A 336 -14.58 33.43 -22.72
N ASP A 337 -14.19 34.30 -23.63
CA ASP A 337 -12.91 35.00 -23.54
C ASP A 337 -12.99 36.05 -22.42
N PRO A 338 -12.07 36.03 -21.43
CA PRO A 338 -12.06 37.00 -20.35
C PRO A 338 -11.79 38.44 -20.79
N THR A 339 -11.22 38.66 -21.99
CA THR A 339 -10.93 40.00 -22.52
C THR A 339 -12.21 40.78 -22.86
N ASN A 340 -13.27 40.08 -23.22
CA ASN A 340 -14.57 40.69 -23.51
C ASN A 340 -15.30 41.03 -22.20
N ARG A 341 -15.11 42.26 -21.73
CA ARG A 341 -15.81 42.78 -20.54
C ARG A 341 -17.28 43.00 -20.85
N VAL A 342 -18.13 42.47 -19.98
CA VAL A 342 -19.59 42.56 -20.08
C VAL A 342 -20.11 43.30 -18.85
N PRO A 343 -21.11 44.18 -18.97
CA PRO A 343 -21.72 44.84 -17.81
C PRO A 343 -22.28 43.81 -16.82
N SER A 344 -21.95 43.97 -15.53
CA SER A 344 -22.46 43.14 -14.44
C SER A 344 -23.98 43.21 -14.38
N GLY A 345 -24.65 42.06 -14.34
CA GLY A 345 -26.11 41.97 -14.32
C GLY A 345 -26.79 42.02 -15.70
N SER A 346 -26.02 42.14 -16.79
CA SER A 346 -26.57 41.95 -18.13
C SER A 346 -26.98 40.48 -18.39
N ALA A 347 -27.84 40.26 -19.38
CA ALA A 347 -28.25 38.91 -19.78
C ALA A 347 -27.05 38.02 -20.17
N GLU A 348 -25.99 38.60 -20.74
CA GLU A 348 -24.77 37.87 -21.09
C GLU A 348 -23.93 37.53 -19.84
N ASP A 349 -23.85 38.41 -18.84
CA ASP A 349 -23.20 38.12 -17.55
C ASP A 349 -23.90 36.96 -16.82
N LEU A 350 -25.24 36.95 -16.81
CA LEU A 350 -26.03 35.84 -16.29
C LEU A 350 -25.78 34.53 -17.05
N ARG A 351 -25.63 34.58 -18.38
CA ARG A 351 -25.29 33.40 -19.19
C ARG A 351 -23.88 32.88 -18.91
N ARG A 352 -22.91 33.77 -18.69
CA ARG A 352 -21.54 33.40 -18.31
C ARG A 352 -21.49 32.76 -16.93
N LYS A 353 -22.26 33.27 -15.96
CA LYS A 353 -22.40 32.67 -14.63
C LYS A 353 -22.99 31.25 -14.70
N LYS A 354 -23.95 30.99 -15.60
CA LYS A 354 -24.45 29.63 -15.85
C LYS A 354 -23.38 28.67 -16.38
N THR A 355 -22.33 29.17 -17.04
CA THR A 355 -21.21 28.32 -17.50
C THR A 355 -20.16 28.02 -16.42
N GLN A 356 -20.45 28.34 -15.16
CA GLN A 356 -19.55 28.03 -14.05
C GLN A 356 -19.21 26.53 -13.98
N ALA A 357 -17.92 26.21 -13.84
CA ALA A 357 -17.43 24.85 -13.82
C ALA A 357 -17.72 24.20 -12.46
N ILE A 358 -18.42 23.05 -12.46
CA ILE A 358 -18.78 22.32 -11.24
C ILE A 358 -18.05 20.98 -11.21
N SER A 359 -18.23 20.18 -12.25
CA SER A 359 -17.69 18.83 -12.33
C SER A 359 -16.73 18.67 -13.49
N VAL A 360 -15.74 17.79 -13.36
CA VAL A 360 -14.76 17.52 -14.41
C VAL A 360 -14.48 16.04 -14.59
N ALA A 361 -14.18 15.68 -15.83
CA ALA A 361 -13.69 14.36 -16.21
C ALA A 361 -12.68 14.44 -17.35
N ILE A 362 -11.78 13.46 -17.42
CA ILE A 362 -10.82 13.29 -18.52
C ILE A 362 -11.10 11.94 -19.20
N SER A 363 -11.09 11.93 -20.54
CA SER A 363 -11.18 10.70 -21.34
C SER A 363 -10.02 9.74 -21.03
N SER A 364 -10.24 8.43 -21.14
CA SER A 364 -9.20 7.40 -20.99
C SER A 364 -7.95 7.65 -21.86
N CYS A 365 -8.14 8.15 -23.08
CA CYS A 365 -7.05 8.46 -24.01
C CYS A 365 -6.26 9.72 -23.66
N GLY A 366 -6.70 10.51 -22.68
CA GLY A 366 -6.06 11.77 -22.25
C GLY A 366 -6.23 12.96 -23.23
N ASN A 367 -6.92 12.78 -24.36
CA ASN A 367 -7.08 13.83 -25.38
C ASN A 367 -8.18 14.85 -25.04
N TYR A 368 -9.25 14.42 -24.36
CA TYR A 368 -10.43 15.23 -24.13
C TYR A 368 -10.70 15.45 -22.64
N ALA A 369 -11.06 16.67 -22.30
CA ALA A 369 -11.62 17.01 -21.01
C ALA A 369 -13.09 17.42 -21.15
N PHE A 370 -13.85 17.09 -20.13
CA PHE A 370 -15.27 17.40 -20.02
C PHE A 370 -15.49 18.24 -18.78
N VAL A 371 -16.19 19.36 -18.93
CA VAL A 371 -16.53 20.28 -17.85
C VAL A 371 -18.05 20.39 -17.77
N GLY A 372 -18.63 19.92 -16.68
CA GLY A 372 -20.05 20.09 -16.36
C GLY A 372 -20.30 21.46 -15.75
N SER A 373 -21.36 22.13 -16.19
CA SER A 373 -21.67 23.50 -15.81
C SER A 373 -22.82 23.63 -14.82
N LEU A 374 -22.88 24.77 -14.13
CA LEU A 374 -24.00 25.17 -13.27
C LEU A 374 -25.35 25.24 -14.01
N GLY A 375 -25.31 25.57 -15.30
CA GLY A 375 -26.48 25.67 -16.16
C GLY A 375 -26.94 24.35 -16.78
N GLY A 376 -26.32 23.22 -16.44
CA GLY A 376 -26.76 21.89 -16.88
C GLY A 376 -26.17 21.39 -18.20
N SER A 377 -25.33 22.19 -18.87
CA SER A 377 -24.62 21.80 -20.09
C SER A 377 -23.24 21.22 -19.77
N ILE A 378 -22.72 20.37 -20.66
CA ILE A 378 -21.37 19.80 -20.55
C ILE A 378 -20.54 20.26 -21.73
N PHE A 379 -19.32 20.68 -21.48
CA PHE A 379 -18.42 21.22 -22.49
C PHE A 379 -17.22 20.31 -22.72
N ARG A 380 -16.92 20.05 -23.99
CA ARG A 380 -15.79 19.23 -24.42
C ARG A 380 -14.64 20.09 -24.90
N TYR A 381 -13.45 19.80 -24.38
CA TYR A 381 -12.22 20.48 -24.74
C TYR A 381 -11.16 19.48 -25.21
N ASN A 382 -10.28 19.91 -26.11
CA ASN A 382 -9.06 19.18 -26.41
C ASN A 382 -7.97 19.60 -25.39
N MET A 383 -7.39 18.64 -24.68
CA MET A 383 -6.36 18.87 -23.65
C MET A 383 -5.02 19.35 -24.22
N GLN A 384 -4.71 18.97 -25.48
CA GLN A 384 -3.48 19.39 -26.16
C GLN A 384 -3.55 20.87 -26.57
N SER A 385 -4.63 21.29 -27.26
CA SER A 385 -4.75 22.67 -27.77
C SER A 385 -5.40 23.63 -26.78
N GLY A 386 -6.23 23.12 -25.86
CA GLY A 386 -7.09 23.90 -24.96
C GLY A 386 -8.36 24.44 -25.63
N GLU A 387 -8.65 24.02 -26.87
CA GLU A 387 -9.78 24.52 -27.65
C GLU A 387 -11.07 23.75 -27.38
N LYS A 388 -12.19 24.43 -27.60
CA LYS A 388 -13.54 23.86 -27.51
C LYS A 388 -13.77 22.92 -28.70
N ARG A 389 -14.28 21.73 -28.46
CA ARG A 389 -14.58 20.72 -29.50
C ARG A 389 -16.05 20.31 -29.56
N GLY A 390 -16.89 20.89 -28.71
CA GLY A 390 -18.33 20.70 -28.72
C GLY A 390 -18.94 20.79 -27.33
N SER A 391 -20.23 20.50 -27.26
CA SER A 391 -20.99 20.47 -26.00
C SER A 391 -22.09 19.41 -26.05
N TYR A 392 -22.54 19.01 -24.86
CA TYR A 392 -23.66 18.09 -24.68
C TYR A 392 -24.75 18.86 -23.93
N PRO A 393 -25.91 19.07 -24.56
CA PRO A 393 -26.24 18.84 -25.98
C PRO A 393 -25.52 19.81 -26.94
N VAL A 394 -25.43 19.48 -28.23
CA VAL A 394 -24.74 20.28 -29.29
C VAL A 394 -25.14 21.76 -29.28
N ALA A 395 -26.42 22.03 -29.01
CA ALA A 395 -27.00 23.37 -28.99
C ALA A 395 -26.39 24.32 -27.93
N ALA A 396 -25.70 23.79 -26.91
CA ALA A 396 -25.12 24.61 -25.85
C ALA A 396 -23.92 25.46 -26.31
N THR A 397 -23.23 25.03 -27.36
CA THR A 397 -22.21 25.82 -28.07
C THR A 397 -22.82 26.49 -29.29
N PRO A 398 -22.85 27.83 -29.38
CA PRO A 398 -23.37 28.50 -30.57
C PRO A 398 -22.52 28.14 -31.79
N LYS A 399 -23.16 27.71 -32.89
CA LYS A 399 -22.51 27.51 -34.19
C LYS A 399 -21.79 28.82 -34.57
N GLU A 400 -20.57 28.74 -35.09
CA GLU A 400 -19.83 29.94 -35.52
C GLU A 400 -20.66 30.70 -36.57
N LYS A 401 -20.89 31.98 -36.34
CA LYS A 401 -21.57 32.83 -37.34
C LYS A 401 -20.65 32.94 -38.54
N ILE A 402 -21.03 32.30 -39.65
CA ILE A 402 -20.30 32.40 -40.92
C ILE A 402 -20.25 33.89 -41.30
N ILE A 403 -19.05 34.45 -41.36
CA ILE A 403 -18.84 35.82 -41.80
C ILE A 403 -19.02 35.82 -43.33
N ARG A 404 -20.16 36.33 -43.80
CA ARG A 404 -20.52 36.36 -45.24
C ARG A 404 -19.46 37.00 -46.15
N SER A 405 -18.57 37.84 -45.62
CA SER A 405 -17.47 38.46 -46.39
C SER A 405 -16.29 37.53 -46.69
N LEU A 406 -16.20 36.37 -46.04
CA LEU A 406 -15.14 35.36 -46.27
C LEU A 406 -15.61 34.19 -47.16
N VAL A 407 -16.85 34.24 -47.63
CA VAL A 407 -17.46 33.19 -48.46
C VAL A 407 -17.32 33.56 -49.94
N LEU A 408 -16.83 32.62 -50.76
CA LEU A 408 -16.67 32.80 -52.20
C LEU A 408 -18.02 33.09 -52.89
N PRO A 409 -18.10 34.09 -53.79
CA PRO A 409 -19.34 34.39 -54.51
C PRO A 409 -19.82 33.17 -55.32
N GLY A 410 -21.05 32.71 -55.08
CA GLY A 410 -21.66 31.58 -55.81
C GLY A 410 -21.72 30.25 -55.06
N THR A 411 -21.34 30.22 -53.78
CA THR A 411 -21.60 29.05 -52.92
C THR A 411 -23.05 29.08 -52.41
N ASP A 412 -23.81 28.01 -52.67
CA ASP A 412 -25.19 27.85 -52.19
C ASP A 412 -25.21 27.74 -50.65
N LEU A 413 -25.60 28.83 -50.00
CA LEU A 413 -25.73 28.93 -48.53
C LEU A 413 -27.03 28.29 -47.99
N SER A 414 -27.87 27.73 -48.86
CA SER A 414 -29.17 27.14 -48.51
C SER A 414 -29.02 25.83 -47.72
N ALA A 415 -27.96 25.04 -47.95
CA ALA A 415 -27.66 23.84 -47.16
C ALA A 415 -27.06 24.13 -45.78
N LEU A 416 -26.80 25.42 -45.47
CA LEU A 416 -26.30 25.90 -44.17
C LEU A 416 -27.36 26.70 -43.41
N GLN A 417 -28.55 26.88 -43.99
CA GLN A 417 -29.76 27.40 -43.34
C GLN A 417 -30.62 26.24 -42.83
N ASP A 418 -30.04 25.35 -42.02
CA ASP A 418 -30.84 24.53 -41.13
C ASP A 418 -31.28 25.39 -39.94
N ASP A 419 -32.29 26.24 -40.19
CA ASP A 419 -33.10 26.91 -39.16
C ASP A 419 -34.14 25.93 -38.56
N GLU A 420 -33.93 24.61 -38.63
CA GLU A 420 -34.60 23.70 -37.70
C GLU A 420 -34.00 23.97 -36.32
N ALA A 421 -34.75 24.68 -35.46
CA ALA A 421 -34.39 24.91 -34.07
C ALA A 421 -33.85 23.61 -33.45
N ASP A 422 -32.56 23.58 -33.09
CA ASP A 422 -31.86 22.38 -32.62
C ASP A 422 -32.68 21.72 -31.49
N LYS A 423 -33.42 20.63 -31.81
CA LYS A 423 -34.30 19.90 -30.87
C LYS A 423 -33.55 19.41 -29.63
N THR A 424 -32.22 19.33 -29.72
CA THR A 424 -31.31 18.90 -28.65
C THR A 424 -31.19 19.89 -27.50
N ALA A 425 -31.64 21.14 -27.64
CA ALA A 425 -31.65 22.11 -26.54
C ALA A 425 -32.59 21.71 -25.38
N ALA A 426 -33.58 20.85 -25.63
CA ALA A 426 -34.46 20.30 -24.60
C ALA A 426 -33.76 19.27 -23.69
N ASP A 427 -32.66 18.67 -24.16
CA ASP A 427 -31.97 17.58 -23.47
C ASP A 427 -30.97 18.08 -22.42
N VAL A 428 -30.86 19.38 -22.16
CA VAL A 428 -30.00 19.95 -21.10
C VAL A 428 -30.48 19.48 -19.72
N HIS A 429 -29.58 19.37 -18.73
CA HIS A 429 -30.01 19.15 -17.34
C HIS A 429 -30.72 20.39 -16.76
N ASN A 430 -31.74 20.17 -15.94
CA ASN A 430 -32.48 21.25 -15.28
C ASN A 430 -31.81 21.66 -13.96
N GLY A 431 -30.54 22.04 -14.02
CA GLY A 431 -29.73 22.43 -12.86
C GLY A 431 -28.24 22.12 -13.03
N PRO A 432 -27.43 22.28 -11.97
CA PRO A 432 -26.02 21.92 -12.00
C PRO A 432 -25.77 20.45 -12.34
N VAL A 433 -24.80 20.23 -13.21
CA VAL A 433 -24.23 18.90 -13.45
C VAL A 433 -23.31 18.56 -12.27
N SER A 434 -23.72 17.61 -11.42
CA SER A 434 -22.98 17.24 -10.21
C SER A 434 -21.75 16.39 -10.52
N ALA A 435 -21.83 15.55 -11.56
CA ALA A 435 -20.71 14.72 -11.98
C ALA A 435 -20.79 14.34 -13.47
N VAL A 436 -19.62 14.09 -14.06
CA VAL A 436 -19.46 13.63 -15.44
C VAL A 436 -18.46 12.48 -15.43
N ALA A 437 -18.70 11.46 -16.25
CA ALA A 437 -17.79 10.34 -16.43
C ALA A 437 -17.77 9.89 -17.89
N VAL A 438 -16.63 9.34 -18.32
CA VAL A 438 -16.42 8.84 -19.68
C VAL A 438 -15.98 7.38 -19.57
N ASP A 439 -16.56 6.54 -20.41
CA ASP A 439 -16.16 5.15 -20.61
C ASP A 439 -14.70 5.02 -21.13
N ALA A 440 -14.04 3.91 -20.79
CA ALA A 440 -12.72 3.54 -21.29
C ALA A 440 -12.63 3.58 -22.83
N LEU A 441 -13.69 3.16 -23.54
CA LEU A 441 -13.69 3.09 -25.02
C LEU A 441 -14.01 4.43 -25.71
N ASN A 442 -14.35 5.48 -24.95
CA ASN A 442 -14.79 6.76 -25.49
C ASN A 442 -16.01 6.64 -26.43
N GLU A 443 -16.96 5.77 -26.11
CA GLU A 443 -18.21 5.64 -26.86
C GLU A 443 -19.37 6.38 -26.21
N THR A 444 -19.44 6.29 -24.89
CA THR A 444 -20.49 6.89 -24.08
C THR A 444 -19.91 7.87 -23.07
N LEU A 445 -20.59 9.00 -22.90
CA LEU A 445 -20.37 9.97 -21.84
C LEU A 445 -21.58 9.91 -20.93
N VAL A 446 -21.36 9.79 -19.63
CA VAL A 446 -22.44 9.77 -18.64
C VAL A 446 -22.40 11.06 -17.85
N SER A 447 -23.57 11.65 -17.62
CA SER A 447 -23.72 12.82 -16.75
C SER A 447 -24.80 12.62 -15.72
N ALA A 448 -24.53 13.14 -14.53
CA ALA A 448 -25.45 13.21 -13.43
C ALA A 448 -25.79 14.67 -13.14
N GLY A 449 -27.08 14.96 -13.02
CA GLY A 449 -27.56 16.27 -12.61
C GLY A 449 -28.20 16.25 -11.22
N ILE A 450 -28.26 17.42 -10.60
CA ILE A 450 -29.05 17.62 -9.37
C ILE A 450 -30.56 17.44 -9.62
N ASP A 451 -30.98 17.46 -10.88
CA ASP A 451 -32.35 17.17 -11.31
C ASP A 451 -32.75 15.70 -11.11
N GLY A 452 -31.83 14.84 -10.65
CA GLY A 452 -32.08 13.44 -10.39
C GLY A 452 -32.05 12.57 -11.65
N LYS A 453 -31.56 13.13 -12.76
CA LYS A 453 -31.48 12.43 -14.05
C LYS A 453 -30.06 12.01 -14.34
N LEU A 454 -29.90 10.78 -14.81
CA LEU A 454 -28.69 10.28 -15.45
C LEU A 454 -28.89 10.29 -16.95
N LYS A 455 -28.00 10.96 -17.67
CA LYS A 455 -28.06 11.07 -19.13
C LYS A 455 -26.85 10.41 -19.76
N PHE A 456 -27.10 9.54 -20.74
CA PHE A 456 -26.08 8.82 -21.51
C PHE A 456 -25.99 9.43 -22.90
N TRP A 457 -24.83 9.99 -23.22
CA TRP A 457 -24.58 10.71 -24.44
C TRP A 457 -23.68 9.93 -25.38
N GLY A 458 -23.97 10.00 -26.69
CA GLY A 458 -23.06 9.48 -27.71
C GLY A 458 -21.81 10.35 -27.83
N PHE A 459 -20.63 9.77 -27.62
CA PHE A 459 -19.37 10.52 -27.57
C PHE A 459 -19.03 11.25 -28.89
N LYS A 460 -19.35 10.64 -30.05
CA LYS A 460 -19.05 11.20 -31.38
C LYS A 460 -20.08 12.22 -31.86
N LYS A 461 -21.38 11.91 -31.69
CA LYS A 461 -22.51 12.70 -32.22
C LYS A 461 -23.05 13.76 -31.25
N HIS A 462 -22.72 13.65 -29.96
CA HIS A 462 -23.19 14.53 -28.88
C HIS A 462 -24.72 14.55 -28.74
N GLU A 463 -25.37 13.46 -29.14
CA GLU A 463 -26.81 13.22 -28.98
C GLU A 463 -27.09 12.44 -27.70
N LEU A 464 -28.25 12.69 -27.09
CA LEU A 464 -28.74 11.89 -25.97
C LEU A 464 -29.18 10.51 -26.48
N ARG A 465 -28.65 9.44 -25.90
CA ARG A 465 -29.02 8.06 -26.23
C ARG A 465 -30.05 7.49 -25.27
N TYR A 466 -29.83 7.73 -23.98
CA TYR A 466 -30.65 7.16 -22.92
C TYR A 466 -30.73 8.12 -21.73
N GLU A 467 -31.89 8.13 -21.08
CA GLU A 467 -32.16 8.92 -19.88
C GLU A 467 -32.74 7.99 -18.81
N ILE A 468 -32.16 8.03 -17.61
CA ILE A 468 -32.69 7.34 -16.43
C ILE A 468 -33.10 8.40 -15.42
N ASP A 469 -34.35 8.38 -15.02
CA ASP A 469 -34.83 9.13 -13.86
C ASP A 469 -34.61 8.30 -12.60
N VAL A 470 -33.76 8.81 -11.69
CA VAL A 470 -33.43 8.16 -10.42
C VAL A 470 -34.45 8.55 -9.33
N GLY A 471 -35.22 9.62 -9.53
CA GLY A 471 -36.23 10.12 -8.60
C GLY A 471 -35.69 10.89 -7.40
N SER A 472 -34.38 11.05 -7.26
CA SER A 472 -33.72 11.83 -6.21
C SER A 472 -32.52 12.59 -6.78
N PRO A 473 -32.22 13.82 -6.29
CA PRO A 473 -31.03 14.55 -6.68
C PRO A 473 -29.75 13.73 -6.48
N ILE A 474 -28.86 13.81 -7.46
CA ILE A 474 -27.60 13.08 -7.46
C ILE A 474 -26.49 14.00 -6.97
N SER A 475 -25.86 13.60 -5.87
CA SER A 475 -24.77 14.36 -5.25
C SER A 475 -23.40 14.02 -5.85
N GLN A 476 -23.15 12.74 -6.13
CA GLN A 476 -21.88 12.25 -6.67
C GLN A 476 -22.08 11.02 -7.55
N MET A 477 -21.15 10.82 -8.49
CA MET A 477 -21.10 9.69 -9.40
C MET A 477 -19.66 9.24 -9.58
N GLU A 478 -19.44 7.92 -9.57
CA GLU A 478 -18.16 7.31 -9.90
C GLU A 478 -18.37 6.17 -10.90
N LEU A 479 -17.52 6.13 -11.92
CA LEU A 479 -17.54 5.09 -12.95
C LEU A 479 -16.27 4.26 -12.82
N HIS A 480 -16.44 2.97 -12.55
CA HIS A 480 -15.37 2.00 -12.72
C HIS A 480 -15.23 1.67 -14.20
N ARG A 481 -14.14 2.12 -14.81
CA ARG A 481 -13.96 2.12 -16.28
C ARG A 481 -13.77 0.74 -16.88
N ASP A 482 -13.17 -0.19 -16.13
CA ASP A 482 -12.84 -1.51 -16.67
C ASP A 482 -14.02 -2.47 -16.63
N SER A 483 -14.92 -2.30 -15.65
CA SER A 483 -16.15 -3.11 -15.50
C SER A 483 -17.41 -2.42 -16.04
N ASN A 484 -17.31 -1.14 -16.43
CA ASN A 484 -18.45 -0.31 -16.84
C ASN A 484 -19.59 -0.23 -15.81
N LEU A 485 -19.23 -0.35 -14.53
CA LEU A 485 -20.16 -0.18 -13.42
C LEU A 485 -20.14 1.28 -12.95
N LEU A 486 -21.33 1.86 -12.87
CA LEU A 486 -21.57 3.24 -12.46
C LEU A 486 -22.25 3.28 -11.10
N CYS A 487 -21.59 3.84 -10.09
CA CYS A 487 -22.22 4.10 -8.80
C CYS A 487 -22.66 5.55 -8.69
N VAL A 488 -23.84 5.76 -8.12
CA VAL A 488 -24.48 7.06 -7.96
C VAL A 488 -24.92 7.24 -6.51
N ALA A 489 -24.45 8.31 -5.86
CA ALA A 489 -24.94 8.73 -4.56
C ALA A 489 -26.07 9.73 -4.75
N CYS A 490 -27.19 9.42 -4.12
CA CYS A 490 -28.36 10.26 -4.11
C CYS A 490 -28.53 10.93 -2.74
N ASP A 491 -29.26 12.04 -2.71
CA ASP A 491 -29.56 12.76 -1.47
C ASP A 491 -30.48 11.95 -0.51
N ASP A 492 -31.13 10.90 -1.00
CA ASP A 492 -31.87 9.92 -0.18
C ASP A 492 -30.97 8.94 0.59
N GLN A 493 -29.66 9.19 0.63
CA GLN A 493 -28.65 8.44 1.39
C GLN A 493 -28.44 7.01 0.88
N VAL A 494 -28.97 6.69 -0.29
CA VAL A 494 -28.86 5.38 -0.94
C VAL A 494 -27.91 5.47 -2.12
N LEU A 495 -26.99 4.51 -2.18
CA LEU A 495 -26.12 4.32 -3.34
C LEU A 495 -26.80 3.38 -4.33
N ARG A 496 -26.78 3.74 -5.61
CA ARG A 496 -27.36 2.95 -6.70
C ARG A 496 -26.28 2.60 -7.72
N LEU A 497 -26.16 1.31 -8.02
CA LEU A 497 -25.21 0.79 -8.98
C LEU A 497 -25.93 0.47 -10.29
N TYR A 498 -25.52 1.11 -11.37
CA TYR A 498 -26.02 0.89 -12.72
C TYR A 498 -24.93 0.25 -13.58
N ASP A 499 -25.35 -0.62 -14.48
CA ASP A 499 -24.50 -1.08 -15.57
C ASP A 499 -24.66 -0.12 -16.76
N VAL A 500 -23.55 0.45 -17.23
CA VAL A 500 -23.54 1.41 -18.34
C VAL A 500 -23.89 0.75 -19.67
N THR A 501 -23.64 -0.55 -19.85
CA THR A 501 -23.92 -1.26 -21.09
C THR A 501 -25.39 -1.65 -21.19
N THR A 502 -25.97 -2.20 -20.13
CA THR A 502 -27.40 -2.61 -20.12
C THR A 502 -28.35 -1.49 -19.70
N HIS A 503 -27.83 -0.40 -19.14
CA HIS A 503 -28.59 0.73 -18.57
C HIS A 503 -29.60 0.33 -17.49
N LYS A 504 -29.34 -0.78 -16.79
CA LYS A 504 -30.20 -1.31 -15.72
C LYS A 504 -29.58 -1.05 -14.35
N LEU A 505 -30.44 -0.90 -13.35
CA LEU A 505 -30.06 -0.90 -11.95
C LEU A 505 -29.66 -2.33 -11.55
N VAL A 506 -28.41 -2.50 -11.14
CA VAL A 506 -27.85 -3.80 -10.72
C VAL A 506 -28.01 -3.98 -9.22
N ARG A 507 -27.62 -2.99 -8.42
CA ARG A 507 -27.65 -3.04 -6.94
C ARG A 507 -28.11 -1.72 -6.33
N ARG A 508 -28.67 -1.83 -5.12
CA ARG A 508 -29.02 -0.71 -4.26
C ARG A 508 -28.40 -0.96 -2.89
N PHE A 509 -27.57 -0.03 -2.42
CA PHE A 509 -26.95 -0.08 -1.10
C PHE A 509 -27.60 0.95 -0.19
N ALA A 510 -28.25 0.47 0.88
CA ALA A 510 -28.93 1.30 1.87
C ALA A 510 -28.33 1.01 3.25
N GLY A 511 -28.06 2.06 4.04
CA GLY A 511 -27.51 1.91 5.38
C GLY A 511 -26.88 3.17 5.97
N HIS A 512 -26.47 4.13 5.14
CA HIS A 512 -26.03 5.43 5.65
C HIS A 512 -27.19 6.20 6.28
N SER A 513 -26.90 6.96 7.33
CA SER A 513 -27.89 7.76 8.06
C SER A 513 -27.88 9.25 7.66
N HIS A 514 -26.81 9.67 6.99
CA HIS A 514 -26.61 11.03 6.51
C HIS A 514 -26.10 11.03 5.07
N ARG A 515 -25.92 12.22 4.51
CA ARG A 515 -25.45 12.42 3.14
C ARG A 515 -24.08 11.78 2.93
N VAL A 516 -23.95 11.03 1.84
CA VAL A 516 -22.68 10.46 1.37
C VAL A 516 -21.74 11.60 0.97
N THR A 517 -20.54 11.61 1.55
CA THR A 517 -19.51 12.65 1.33
C THR A 517 -18.59 12.31 0.17
N ASP A 518 -18.12 11.06 0.12
CA ASP A 518 -17.30 10.53 -0.99
C ASP A 518 -17.55 9.03 -1.15
N MET A 519 -17.23 8.51 -2.33
CA MET A 519 -17.26 7.09 -2.67
C MET A 519 -16.07 6.73 -3.54
N THR A 520 -15.68 5.46 -3.54
CA THR A 520 -14.70 4.95 -4.49
C THR A 520 -14.79 3.44 -4.69
N PHE A 521 -14.50 2.96 -5.89
CA PHE A 521 -14.40 1.53 -6.17
C PHE A 521 -13.04 0.97 -5.76
N SER A 522 -13.03 -0.31 -5.40
CA SER A 522 -11.83 -1.14 -5.47
C SER A 522 -11.38 -1.30 -6.92
N SER A 523 -10.09 -1.51 -7.17
CA SER A 523 -9.52 -1.65 -8.53
C SER A 523 -10.01 -2.89 -9.28
N ASP A 524 -10.46 -3.91 -8.55
CA ASP A 524 -11.09 -5.12 -9.09
C ASP A 524 -12.61 -4.97 -9.27
N ALA A 525 -13.19 -3.84 -8.88
CA ALA A 525 -14.63 -3.62 -8.77
C ALA A 525 -15.39 -4.68 -7.96
N ARG A 526 -14.73 -5.36 -7.02
CA ARG A 526 -15.38 -6.27 -6.08
C ARG A 526 -16.07 -5.49 -4.97
N TRP A 527 -15.37 -4.51 -4.41
CA TRP A 527 -15.86 -3.68 -3.31
C TRP A 527 -16.13 -2.23 -3.74
N LEU A 528 -17.13 -1.65 -3.09
CA LEU A 528 -17.44 -0.23 -3.14
C LEU A 528 -17.26 0.36 -1.74
N PHE A 529 -16.40 1.36 -1.62
CA PHE A 529 -16.20 2.12 -0.41
C PHE A 529 -17.06 3.39 -0.45
N SER A 530 -17.68 3.70 0.67
CA SER A 530 -18.54 4.87 0.78
C SER A 530 -18.40 5.51 2.15
N SER A 531 -18.34 6.83 2.18
CA SER A 531 -18.26 7.62 3.40
C SER A 531 -19.46 8.54 3.51
N SER A 532 -19.85 8.86 4.74
CA SER A 532 -20.99 9.72 5.02
C SER A 532 -20.69 10.73 6.12
N ALA A 533 -21.50 11.81 6.15
CA ALA A 533 -21.41 12.86 7.14
C ALA A 533 -21.75 12.41 8.59
N ASP A 534 -22.29 11.19 8.76
CA ASP A 534 -22.46 10.51 10.06
C ASP A 534 -21.17 9.92 10.63
N ALA A 535 -20.03 10.17 9.97
CA ALA A 535 -18.73 9.60 10.27
C ALA A 535 -18.68 8.07 10.10
N SER A 536 -19.62 7.49 9.35
CA SER A 536 -19.54 6.10 8.91
C SER A 536 -18.77 5.98 7.59
N LEU A 537 -17.98 4.92 7.50
CA LEU A 537 -17.42 4.40 6.25
C LEU A 537 -17.89 2.97 6.08
N ARG A 538 -18.59 2.69 4.99
CA ARG A 538 -19.15 1.37 4.68
C ARG A 538 -18.42 0.77 3.48
N VAL A 539 -18.13 -0.53 3.59
CA VAL A 539 -17.58 -1.37 2.53
C VAL A 539 -18.68 -2.29 2.03
N TRP A 540 -19.04 -2.16 0.77
CA TRP A 540 -20.10 -2.94 0.13
C TRP A 540 -19.50 -3.96 -0.82
N ASP A 541 -19.94 -5.21 -0.74
CA ASP A 541 -19.59 -6.23 -1.71
C ASP A 541 -20.57 -6.20 -2.88
N ILE A 542 -20.05 -5.97 -4.08
CA ILE A 542 -20.89 -5.77 -5.27
C ILE A 542 -21.58 -7.06 -5.73
N PRO A 543 -20.90 -8.23 -5.78
CA PRO A 543 -21.55 -9.49 -6.16
C PRO A 543 -22.61 -9.96 -5.18
N THR A 544 -22.40 -9.87 -3.86
CA THR A 544 -23.42 -10.28 -2.88
C THR A 544 -24.47 -9.19 -2.67
N GLY A 545 -24.10 -7.92 -2.83
CA GLY A 545 -24.96 -6.76 -2.54
C GLY A 545 -25.06 -6.40 -1.06
N LYS A 546 -24.26 -7.04 -0.20
CA LYS A 546 -24.29 -6.88 1.25
C LYS A 546 -23.22 -5.91 1.74
N CYS A 547 -23.41 -5.37 2.94
CA CYS A 547 -22.36 -4.62 3.66
C CYS A 547 -21.37 -5.64 4.23
N VAL A 548 -20.10 -5.56 3.84
CA VAL A 548 -19.01 -6.39 4.37
C VAL A 548 -18.63 -5.90 5.75
N ASP A 549 -18.33 -4.62 5.83
CA ASP A 549 -17.82 -3.98 7.03
C ASP A 549 -18.31 -2.53 7.09
N TRP A 550 -18.46 -2.01 8.29
CA TRP A 550 -18.63 -0.58 8.48
C TRP A 550 -17.90 -0.06 9.71
N MET A 551 -17.15 1.01 9.49
CA MET A 551 -16.34 1.68 10.47
C MET A 551 -16.99 3.00 10.87
N ARG A 552 -16.84 3.38 12.13
CA ARG A 552 -17.25 4.70 12.63
C ARG A 552 -16.04 5.44 13.18
N PHE A 553 -15.82 6.64 12.65
CA PHE A 553 -14.73 7.52 13.05
C PHE A 553 -15.20 8.60 14.04
N GLN A 554 -14.26 9.18 14.78
CA GLN A 554 -14.53 10.32 15.67
C GLN A 554 -15.00 11.57 14.91
N LYS A 555 -14.49 11.77 13.69
CA LYS A 555 -14.85 12.88 12.83
C LYS A 555 -15.23 12.39 11.43
N PRO A 556 -16.19 13.06 10.77
CA PRO A 556 -16.67 12.63 9.47
C PRO A 556 -15.59 12.71 8.39
N VAL A 557 -15.62 11.72 7.50
CA VAL A 557 -14.68 11.59 6.39
C VAL A 557 -15.12 12.52 5.25
N THR A 558 -14.20 13.34 4.76
CA THR A 558 -14.43 14.30 3.67
C THR A 558 -14.02 13.78 2.30
N GLY A 559 -12.98 12.95 2.24
CA GLY A 559 -12.46 12.39 0.99
C GLY A 559 -11.98 10.96 1.18
N LEU A 560 -12.20 10.15 0.15
CA LEU A 560 -11.84 8.74 0.08
C LEU A 560 -11.06 8.45 -1.20
N ALA A 561 -10.01 7.64 -1.08
CA ALA A 561 -9.31 7.10 -2.24
C ALA A 561 -8.71 5.72 -1.91
N VAL A 562 -8.96 4.74 -2.76
CA VAL A 562 -8.35 3.41 -2.66
C VAL A 562 -7.11 3.36 -3.56
N SER A 563 -6.05 2.73 -3.07
CA SER A 563 -4.86 2.44 -3.85
C SER A 563 -5.24 1.62 -5.10
N PRO A 564 -4.64 1.88 -6.27
CA PRO A 564 -4.83 1.03 -7.45
C PRO A 564 -4.48 -0.45 -7.20
N THR A 565 -3.59 -0.72 -6.24
CA THR A 565 -3.24 -2.09 -5.82
C THR A 565 -4.28 -2.70 -4.86
N GLY A 566 -5.14 -1.89 -4.25
CA GLY A 566 -6.10 -2.30 -3.22
C GLY A 566 -5.52 -2.40 -1.80
N GLU A 567 -4.21 -2.19 -1.64
CA GLU A 567 -3.49 -2.39 -0.36
C GLU A 567 -3.82 -1.33 0.68
N PHE A 568 -3.95 -0.07 0.25
CA PHE A 568 -4.16 1.07 1.14
C PHE A 568 -5.45 1.81 0.80
N LEU A 569 -6.17 2.22 1.84
CA LEU A 569 -7.27 3.17 1.77
C LEU A 569 -6.80 4.49 2.40
N ALA A 570 -6.94 5.59 1.67
CA ALA A 570 -6.65 6.93 2.16
C ALA A 570 -7.95 7.65 2.54
N THR A 571 -7.98 8.24 3.73
CA THR A 571 -9.11 9.04 4.23
C THR A 571 -8.67 10.43 4.67
N THR A 572 -9.55 11.42 4.51
CA THR A 572 -9.40 12.75 5.11
C THR A 572 -10.60 13.07 5.99
N HIS A 573 -10.41 13.85 7.05
CA HIS A 573 -11.47 14.11 8.03
C HIS A 573 -11.69 15.60 8.24
N VAL A 574 -12.90 15.98 8.66
CA VAL A 574 -13.23 17.36 9.02
C VAL A 574 -12.30 17.86 10.14
N SER A 575 -11.81 19.09 9.99
CA SER A 575 -10.92 19.77 10.94
C SER A 575 -9.53 19.14 11.13
N HIS A 576 -9.20 18.05 10.45
CA HIS A 576 -7.84 17.50 10.44
C HIS A 576 -7.13 17.85 9.14
N VAL A 577 -5.84 18.14 9.25
CA VAL A 577 -5.03 18.65 8.15
C VAL A 577 -4.27 17.53 7.41
N GLY A 578 -4.10 16.39 8.08
CA GLY A 578 -3.43 15.21 7.53
C GLY A 578 -4.33 14.31 6.67
N ILE A 579 -3.67 13.43 5.92
CA ILE A 579 -4.30 12.30 5.21
C ILE A 579 -3.96 11.05 6.02
N PHE A 580 -4.96 10.22 6.28
CA PHE A 580 -4.82 8.99 7.04
C PHE A 580 -4.78 7.81 6.08
N LEU A 581 -3.90 6.85 6.34
CA LEU A 581 -3.73 5.65 5.52
C LEU A 581 -4.11 4.42 6.34
N TRP A 582 -4.93 3.56 5.76
CA TRP A 582 -5.40 2.32 6.36
C TRP A 582 -4.93 1.16 5.50
N ALA A 583 -4.30 0.17 6.11
CA ALA A 583 -3.88 -1.04 5.41
C ALA A 583 -5.05 -2.04 5.35
N ASN A 584 -5.28 -2.60 4.18
CA ASN A 584 -6.31 -3.60 3.99
C ASN A 584 -5.85 -4.96 4.54
N ARG A 585 -6.56 -5.46 5.57
CA ARG A 585 -6.24 -6.73 6.23
C ARG A 585 -6.49 -7.95 5.33
N SER A 586 -7.32 -7.84 4.29
CA SER A 586 -7.64 -8.97 3.41
C SER A 586 -6.44 -9.50 2.62
N PHE A 587 -5.36 -8.71 2.51
CA PHE A 587 -4.11 -9.14 1.89
C PHE A 587 -3.29 -10.09 2.78
N PHE A 588 -3.55 -10.07 4.08
CA PHE A 588 -2.78 -10.83 5.08
C PHE A 588 -3.61 -11.94 5.72
N THR A 589 -4.93 -11.81 5.73
CA THR A 589 -5.87 -12.74 6.38
C THR A 589 -7.11 -12.92 5.52
N GLU A 590 -7.65 -14.13 5.47
CA GLU A 590 -8.95 -14.38 4.84
C GLU A 590 -10.07 -13.71 5.63
N VAL A 591 -10.94 -12.98 4.93
CA VAL A 591 -12.09 -12.27 5.53
C VAL A 591 -13.36 -12.99 5.07
N PHE A 592 -14.08 -13.57 6.03
CA PHE A 592 -15.35 -14.27 5.78
C PHE A 592 -16.52 -13.28 5.63
N LEU A 593 -17.45 -13.59 4.72
CA LEU A 593 -18.55 -12.70 4.29
C LEU A 593 -19.93 -13.14 4.81
N ASP A 594 -19.97 -13.89 5.91
CA ASP A 594 -21.15 -14.69 6.26
C ASP A 594 -22.31 -13.87 6.85
N SER A 595 -22.03 -12.76 7.52
CA SER A 595 -23.06 -11.93 8.17
C SER A 595 -22.84 -10.44 7.97
N GLU A 596 -23.93 -9.69 7.78
CA GLU A 596 -23.87 -8.23 7.78
C GLU A 596 -23.53 -7.72 9.19
N PRO A 597 -22.53 -6.83 9.31
CA PRO A 597 -22.14 -6.26 10.60
C PRO A 597 -23.25 -5.38 11.18
N THR A 598 -23.68 -5.70 12.41
CA THR A 598 -24.70 -4.93 13.15
C THR A 598 -24.10 -3.75 13.92
N GLU A 599 -22.92 -3.94 14.49
CA GLU A 599 -22.18 -2.90 15.24
C GLU A 599 -21.04 -2.32 14.41
N PRO A 600 -20.70 -1.02 14.59
CA PRO A 600 -19.59 -0.42 13.88
C PRO A 600 -18.25 -0.82 14.51
N ILE A 601 -17.24 -0.97 13.66
CA ILE A 601 -15.85 -0.92 14.13
C ILE A 601 -15.52 0.52 14.48
N LEU A 602 -15.31 0.79 15.78
CA LEU A 602 -14.89 2.10 16.25
C LEU A 602 -13.42 2.31 15.89
N MET A 603 -13.17 3.21 14.96
CA MET A 603 -11.84 3.58 14.55
C MET A 603 -11.42 4.83 15.30
N ASP A 604 -10.41 4.68 16.15
CA ASP A 604 -9.73 5.83 16.74
C ASP A 604 -8.75 6.44 15.74
N MET A 605 -8.37 7.68 15.98
CA MET A 605 -7.35 8.35 15.17
C MET A 605 -6.04 7.58 15.32
N PRO A 606 -5.33 7.28 14.21
CA PRO A 606 -4.07 6.56 14.30
C PRO A 606 -3.10 7.42 15.12
N VAL A 607 -2.68 6.86 16.26
CA VAL A 607 -1.64 7.44 17.09
C VAL A 607 -0.36 7.42 16.27
N SER A 608 0.42 8.50 16.30
CA SER A 608 1.78 8.50 15.72
C SER A 608 2.49 7.26 16.25
N LEU A 609 2.86 6.34 15.37
CA LEU A 609 3.72 5.22 15.72
C LEU A 609 5.00 5.84 16.28
N ASN A 610 5.12 5.90 17.60
CA ASN A 610 6.41 6.08 18.22
C ASN A 610 7.21 4.86 17.78
N GLU A 611 8.31 5.08 17.06
CA GLU A 611 9.34 4.07 16.83
C GLU A 611 9.89 3.67 18.21
N VAL A 612 9.19 2.79 18.89
CA VAL A 612 9.73 2.06 20.03
C VAL A 612 10.42 0.85 19.43
N ASP A 613 11.69 1.04 19.08
CA ASP A 613 12.67 -0.02 19.23
C ASP A 613 12.58 -0.51 20.67
N ASN A 614 11.99 -1.68 20.89
CA ASN A 614 12.61 -2.74 21.68
C ASN A 614 11.76 -4.01 21.71
N SER A 615 12.43 -5.08 21.29
CA SER A 615 12.17 -6.48 21.59
C SER A 615 11.74 -6.74 23.04
N ASP A 616 10.78 -7.65 23.19
CA ASP A 616 10.56 -8.48 24.38
C ASP A 616 10.35 -7.76 25.72
N GLN A 617 9.16 -7.19 25.95
CA GLN A 617 8.57 -7.15 27.30
C GLN A 617 7.07 -6.80 27.29
N LEU A 618 6.24 -7.83 27.12
CA LEU A 618 4.82 -7.81 27.52
C LEU A 618 4.73 -7.89 29.06
N GLY A 619 4.87 -6.75 29.72
CA GLY A 619 4.59 -6.59 31.15
C GLY A 619 3.23 -5.92 31.36
N PHE A 620 2.20 -6.72 31.65
CA PHE A 620 0.90 -6.23 32.11
C PHE A 620 1.05 -5.50 33.46
N GLY A 621 0.91 -4.18 33.44
CA GLY A 621 0.81 -3.32 34.62
C GLY A 621 -0.54 -2.60 34.63
N THR A 622 -1.36 -2.94 35.60
CA THR A 622 -2.77 -2.59 35.80
C THR A 622 -3.02 -1.12 36.17
N GLU A 623 -4.02 -0.51 35.51
CA GLU A 623 -5.09 0.37 36.04
C GLU A 623 -5.39 1.62 35.16
N ARG A 624 -6.35 1.50 34.22
CA ARG A 624 -7.60 2.30 34.18
C ARG A 624 -8.36 2.16 32.84
N ASN A 625 -9.66 1.91 33.01
CA ASN A 625 -10.80 1.99 32.07
C ASN A 625 -11.08 0.81 31.12
N PRO A 626 -12.04 -0.07 31.45
CA PRO A 626 -12.43 -1.24 30.67
C PRO A 626 -13.56 -0.90 29.70
N GLN A 627 -13.25 -0.40 28.50
CA GLN A 627 -14.23 -0.36 27.42
C GLN A 627 -13.68 -0.54 26.00
N LEU A 628 -12.42 -0.94 25.87
CA LEU A 628 -11.88 -1.49 24.62
C LEU A 628 -10.98 -2.68 24.96
N SER A 629 -11.58 -3.86 25.07
CA SER A 629 -10.86 -5.13 25.13
C SER A 629 -10.93 -5.83 23.78
N VAL A 630 -9.80 -5.86 23.09
CA VAL A 630 -9.52 -6.66 21.87
C VAL A 630 -9.38 -8.14 22.23
N SER A 631 -10.32 -8.69 22.99
CA SER A 631 -10.23 -10.08 23.47
C SER A 631 -11.60 -10.64 23.83
N SER A 632 -12.39 -10.98 22.81
CA SER A 632 -13.26 -12.15 22.83
C SER A 632 -14.00 -12.28 21.49
N VAL A 633 -13.25 -12.42 20.40
CA VAL A 633 -13.74 -13.31 19.33
C VAL A 633 -13.15 -14.67 19.68
N VAL A 634 -13.80 -15.32 20.64
CA VAL A 634 -13.72 -16.78 20.70
C VAL A 634 -14.20 -17.24 19.34
N GLU A 635 -13.33 -17.90 18.59
CA GLU A 635 -13.67 -18.69 17.42
C GLU A 635 -14.71 -19.74 17.83
N GLN A 636 -15.96 -19.33 17.96
CA GLN A 636 -17.07 -20.21 17.68
C GLN A 636 -17.06 -20.35 16.17
N ARG A 637 -16.31 -21.34 15.65
CA ARG A 637 -16.53 -21.86 14.30
C ARG A 637 -18.01 -22.21 14.22
N PRO A 638 -18.86 -21.44 13.52
CA PRO A 638 -20.15 -21.96 13.12
C PRO A 638 -19.84 -23.07 12.12
N GLU A 639 -20.53 -24.19 12.23
CA GLU A 639 -20.46 -25.24 11.22
C GLU A 639 -20.63 -24.61 9.83
N SER A 640 -19.68 -24.93 8.96
CA SER A 640 -19.41 -24.33 7.67
C SER A 640 -20.66 -24.19 6.80
N VAL A 641 -21.00 -22.96 6.43
CA VAL A 641 -21.67 -22.71 5.16
C VAL A 641 -20.60 -22.83 4.08
N LYS A 642 -20.73 -23.86 3.24
CA LYS A 642 -19.82 -24.16 2.14
C LYS A 642 -19.55 -22.90 1.30
N VAL A 643 -18.31 -22.43 1.34
CA VAL A 643 -17.78 -21.51 0.33
C VAL A 643 -17.80 -22.27 -1.00
N GLU A 644 -18.34 -21.67 -2.06
CA GLU A 644 -18.20 -22.15 -3.44
C GLU A 644 -16.70 -22.14 -3.80
N GLY A 645 -15.97 -23.20 -3.46
CA GLY A 645 -14.52 -23.28 -3.62
C GLY A 645 -13.82 -24.34 -2.78
N GLU A 646 -14.43 -24.85 -1.69
CA GLU A 646 -13.93 -26.08 -1.07
C GLU A 646 -14.32 -27.27 -1.95
N GLU A 647 -13.34 -27.77 -2.72
CA GLU A 647 -13.42 -29.04 -3.43
C GLU A 647 -13.78 -30.13 -2.40
N SER A 648 -15.04 -30.54 -2.37
CA SER A 648 -15.43 -31.74 -1.65
C SER A 648 -14.60 -32.90 -2.20
N SER A 649 -13.73 -33.47 -1.37
CA SER A 649 -12.93 -34.66 -1.69
C SER A 649 -13.78 -35.92 -1.83
N GLU A 650 -15.09 -35.80 -1.62
CA GLU A 650 -16.06 -36.86 -1.79
C GLU A 650 -16.54 -36.93 -3.25
N PRO A 651 -16.59 -38.14 -3.85
CA PRO A 651 -17.11 -38.31 -5.20
C PRO A 651 -18.58 -37.88 -5.26
N LEU A 652 -18.95 -37.09 -6.28
CA LEU A 652 -20.34 -36.66 -6.52
C LEU A 652 -21.31 -37.83 -6.71
N ASP A 653 -20.82 -38.97 -7.20
CA ASP A 653 -21.55 -40.23 -7.33
C ASP A 653 -20.57 -41.42 -7.40
N THR A 654 -20.99 -42.57 -6.86
CA THR A 654 -20.25 -43.85 -6.87
C THR A 654 -20.08 -44.44 -8.27
N SER A 655 -20.88 -43.98 -9.25
CA SER A 655 -20.78 -44.41 -10.64
C SER A 655 -19.65 -43.73 -11.42
N LEU A 656 -19.15 -42.60 -10.93
CA LEU A 656 -18.14 -41.78 -11.60
C LEU A 656 -16.72 -42.25 -11.30
N ILE A 657 -15.83 -42.12 -12.29
CA ILE A 657 -14.40 -42.35 -12.10
C ILE A 657 -13.77 -41.02 -11.67
N THR A 658 -13.17 -40.97 -10.49
CA THR A 658 -12.45 -39.78 -10.01
C THR A 658 -10.95 -39.89 -10.25
N LEU A 659 -10.32 -38.74 -10.48
CA LEU A 659 -8.88 -38.60 -10.59
C LEU A 659 -8.31 -38.20 -9.24
N SER A 660 -7.06 -38.58 -9.00
CA SER A 660 -6.38 -38.26 -7.76
C SER A 660 -6.00 -36.78 -7.68
N THR A 661 -6.06 -36.23 -6.46
CA THR A 661 -5.52 -34.89 -6.13
C THR A 661 -3.99 -34.88 -6.13
N ALA A 662 -3.34 -36.04 -6.22
CA ALA A 662 -1.88 -36.14 -6.34
C ALA A 662 -1.36 -35.36 -7.57
N PRO A 663 -0.25 -34.59 -7.43
CA PRO A 663 0.30 -33.81 -8.54
C PRO A 663 0.58 -34.66 -9.77
N ARG A 664 0.25 -34.16 -10.97
CA ARG A 664 0.49 -34.88 -12.23
C ARG A 664 1.92 -35.38 -12.40
N ALA A 665 2.90 -34.60 -11.93
CA ALA A 665 4.31 -34.95 -11.98
C ALA A 665 4.64 -36.24 -11.20
N PHE A 666 3.91 -36.53 -10.13
CA PHE A 666 4.17 -37.68 -9.26
C PHE A 666 4.00 -39.02 -10.00
N TRP A 667 2.82 -39.30 -10.54
CA TRP A 667 2.55 -40.58 -11.23
C TRP A 667 3.21 -40.66 -12.61
N GLN A 668 3.43 -39.53 -13.30
CA GLN A 668 4.22 -39.50 -14.54
C GLN A 668 5.70 -39.80 -14.28
N SER A 669 6.24 -39.31 -13.15
CA SER A 669 7.60 -39.64 -12.74
C SER A 669 7.71 -41.11 -12.36
N LEU A 670 6.70 -41.70 -11.72
CA LEU A 670 6.68 -43.13 -11.41
C LEU A 670 6.70 -43.99 -12.68
N PHE A 671 5.90 -43.61 -13.70
CA PHE A 671 5.83 -44.32 -14.97
C PHE A 671 7.17 -44.37 -15.74
N ASN A 672 7.94 -43.28 -15.68
CA ASN A 672 9.21 -43.10 -16.41
C ASN A 672 10.45 -43.08 -15.48
N LEU A 673 10.33 -43.60 -14.25
CA LEU A 673 11.31 -43.38 -13.20
C LEU A 673 12.72 -43.83 -13.59
N GLU A 674 12.85 -44.95 -14.30
CA GLU A 674 14.15 -45.47 -14.74
C GLU A 674 14.82 -44.59 -15.79
N LEU A 675 14.05 -44.05 -16.73
CA LEU A 675 14.57 -43.12 -17.74
C LEU A 675 15.01 -41.81 -17.09
N ILE A 676 14.25 -41.33 -16.11
CA ILE A 676 14.58 -40.14 -15.34
C ILE A 676 15.85 -40.38 -14.51
N LYS A 677 15.95 -41.52 -13.81
CA LYS A 677 17.14 -41.92 -13.05
C LYS A 677 18.37 -42.03 -13.98
N LYS A 678 18.25 -42.67 -15.15
CA LYS A 678 19.35 -42.79 -16.14
C LYS A 678 19.80 -41.44 -16.69
N ARG A 679 18.86 -40.55 -17.03
CA ARG A 679 19.15 -39.19 -17.50
C ARG A 679 19.82 -38.32 -16.43
N ASN A 680 19.39 -38.47 -15.17
CA ASN A 680 19.89 -37.67 -14.06
C ASN A 680 21.23 -38.21 -13.49
N LYS A 681 21.72 -39.36 -13.95
CA LYS A 681 23.08 -39.82 -13.60
C LYS A 681 24.10 -38.88 -14.25
N PRO A 682 25.11 -38.41 -13.51
CA PRO A 682 26.13 -37.53 -14.07
C PRO A 682 26.95 -38.28 -15.15
N ILE A 683 27.38 -37.55 -16.19
CA ILE A 683 28.14 -38.11 -17.32
C ILE A 683 29.51 -38.60 -16.86
N GLU A 684 30.15 -37.86 -15.96
CA GLU A 684 31.36 -38.29 -15.25
C GLU A 684 30.97 -38.61 -13.80
N PRO A 685 31.32 -39.81 -13.27
CA PRO A 685 31.08 -40.11 -11.87
C PRO A 685 31.86 -39.11 -10.99
N PRO A 686 31.27 -38.59 -9.91
CA PRO A 686 31.98 -37.70 -9.01
C PRO A 686 33.22 -38.41 -8.44
N LYS A 687 34.38 -37.75 -8.50
CA LYS A 687 35.64 -38.26 -7.94
C LYS A 687 35.52 -38.38 -6.42
N ALA A 688 35.20 -39.58 -5.93
CA ALA A 688 35.19 -39.86 -4.50
C ALA A 688 36.63 -39.79 -3.96
N PRO A 689 36.86 -39.21 -2.76
CA PRO A 689 38.17 -39.26 -2.11
C PRO A 689 38.55 -40.72 -1.80
N GLU A 690 39.85 -41.04 -1.85
CA GLU A 690 40.36 -42.41 -1.60
C GLU A 690 40.02 -42.93 -0.20
N GLN A 691 39.87 -42.04 0.78
CA GLN A 691 39.39 -42.36 2.14
C GLN A 691 37.95 -41.85 2.35
N ALA A 692 37.02 -42.27 1.50
CA ALA A 692 35.61 -42.00 1.76
C ALA A 692 35.14 -42.78 3.01
N PRO A 693 34.46 -42.14 3.98
CA PRO A 693 33.94 -42.85 5.13
C PRO A 693 32.91 -43.89 4.69
N PHE A 694 33.15 -45.16 5.03
CA PHE A 694 32.28 -46.29 4.64
C PHE A 694 30.82 -46.11 5.06
N PHE A 695 30.60 -45.46 6.22
CA PHE A 695 29.28 -45.02 6.67
C PHE A 695 29.19 -43.49 6.66
N LEU A 696 28.48 -42.94 5.67
CA LEU A 696 28.14 -41.52 5.64
C LEU A 696 27.28 -41.15 6.86
N GLN A 697 27.54 -39.99 7.47
CA GLN A 697 26.76 -39.51 8.61
C GLN A 697 25.30 -39.25 8.20
N THR A 698 24.37 -39.92 8.86
CA THR A 698 22.93 -39.77 8.64
C THR A 698 22.34 -38.74 9.59
N ALA A 699 21.58 -37.78 9.07
CA ALA A 699 20.74 -36.91 9.87
C ALA A 699 19.46 -37.68 10.26
N ARG A 700 19.13 -37.74 11.55
CA ARG A 700 17.85 -38.30 12.00
C ARG A 700 16.73 -37.30 11.64
N LYS A 701 15.92 -37.65 10.64
CA LYS A 701 14.53 -37.21 10.50
C LYS A 701 13.65 -38.46 10.60
N ASP A 702 12.43 -38.33 11.10
CA ASP A 702 11.47 -39.43 11.29
C ASP A 702 10.96 -40.07 9.97
N ASP A 703 11.57 -39.70 8.83
CA ASP A 703 11.28 -40.28 7.53
C ASP A 703 12.07 -41.59 7.34
N VAL A 704 11.44 -42.55 6.64
CA VAL A 704 11.96 -43.91 6.35
C VAL A 704 13.27 -43.89 5.53
N HIS A 705 13.77 -42.72 5.13
CA HIS A 705 14.97 -42.57 4.30
C HIS A 705 16.10 -41.83 5.03
N PRO A 706 17.31 -42.41 5.11
CA PRO A 706 18.46 -41.73 5.68
C PRO A 706 18.85 -40.52 4.82
N THR A 707 18.65 -39.31 5.35
CA THR A 707 19.15 -38.08 4.71
C THR A 707 20.59 -37.86 5.15
N PHE A 708 21.54 -37.91 4.21
CA PHE A 708 22.97 -37.74 4.51
C PHE A 708 23.35 -36.26 4.61
N VAL A 709 24.22 -35.92 5.56
CA VAL A 709 24.76 -34.56 5.68
C VAL A 709 25.74 -34.31 4.52
N PRO A 710 25.56 -33.26 3.69
CA PRO A 710 26.50 -32.97 2.61
C PRO A 710 27.85 -32.51 3.20
N VAL A 711 28.94 -33.19 2.82
CA VAL A 711 30.31 -32.81 3.18
C VAL A 711 30.74 -31.66 2.25
N ALA A 712 30.99 -30.47 2.81
CA ALA A 712 31.54 -29.36 2.05
C ALA A 712 33.01 -29.66 1.68
N PRO A 713 33.49 -29.37 0.45
CA PRO A 713 34.89 -29.56 0.11
C PRO A 713 35.75 -28.51 0.84
N GLU A 714 36.68 -28.96 1.68
CA GLU A 714 37.66 -28.10 2.32
C GLU A 714 38.60 -27.48 1.26
N ALA A 715 38.68 -26.16 1.24
CA ALA A 715 39.57 -25.41 0.36
C ALA A 715 41.04 -25.68 0.76
N LYS A 716 41.78 -26.42 -0.08
CA LYS A 716 43.23 -26.56 0.06
C LYS A 716 43.91 -25.20 -0.14
N LYS A 717 44.67 -24.76 0.87
CA LYS A 717 45.68 -23.69 0.76
C LYS A 717 46.87 -24.27 -0.02
N GLU A 718 47.18 -23.71 -1.18
CA GLU A 718 48.43 -23.99 -1.88
C GLU A 718 49.47 -22.89 -1.58
N THR A 719 50.60 -23.32 -1.01
CA THR A 719 51.89 -22.63 -0.96
C THR A 719 52.80 -23.12 -2.09
N GLU A 720 53.70 -22.24 -2.52
CA GLU A 720 54.53 -22.23 -3.73
C GLU A 720 55.43 -23.44 -4.06
N LYS A 721 55.56 -23.70 -5.39
CA LYS A 721 56.77 -24.01 -6.22
C LYS A 721 57.61 -25.27 -5.89
N ASP A 722 58.15 -26.07 -6.83
CA ASP A 722 58.84 -25.76 -8.11
C ASP A 722 58.95 -26.97 -9.07
N GLU A 723 59.10 -26.61 -10.36
CA GLU A 723 59.84 -27.21 -11.49
C GLU A 723 59.67 -28.66 -12.02
N LYS A 724 59.25 -28.71 -13.30
CA LYS A 724 59.81 -29.42 -14.48
C LYS A 724 60.00 -30.94 -14.43
N ASP A 725 59.31 -31.65 -15.33
CA ASP A 725 59.96 -32.14 -16.55
C ASP A 725 58.97 -32.55 -17.66
N LEU A 726 59.43 -32.36 -18.89
CA LEU A 726 58.79 -32.65 -20.17
C LEU A 726 58.94 -34.13 -20.55
N ALA A 727 57.91 -34.73 -21.14
CA ALA A 727 58.05 -35.54 -22.35
C ALA A 727 56.67 -35.82 -22.99
N MET A 728 56.50 -35.36 -24.22
CA MET A 728 55.56 -35.95 -25.17
C MET A 728 56.05 -37.35 -25.56
N ASP A 729 55.15 -38.33 -25.63
CA ASP A 729 55.12 -39.22 -26.79
C ASP A 729 53.82 -40.04 -26.89
N GLY A 730 53.45 -40.33 -28.13
CA GLY A 730 53.08 -41.70 -28.50
C GLY A 730 51.63 -42.12 -28.32
N TRP A 731 50.89 -42.05 -29.42
CA TRP A 731 49.75 -42.92 -29.68
C TRP A 731 50.16 -44.39 -29.60
N GLY A 732 49.40 -45.22 -28.88
CA GLY A 732 49.62 -46.67 -28.82
C GLY A 732 48.39 -47.40 -28.32
N VAL A 733 47.68 -48.03 -29.25
CA VAL A 733 46.64 -49.03 -29.00
C VAL A 733 47.30 -50.27 -28.39
N GLY A 734 46.69 -50.84 -27.36
CA GLY A 734 47.08 -52.13 -26.80
C GLY A 734 46.06 -52.59 -25.76
N ASP A 735 45.20 -53.51 -26.19
CA ASP A 735 44.47 -54.43 -25.33
C ASP A 735 45.45 -55.20 -24.42
N ASP A 736 44.96 -55.62 -23.26
CA ASP A 736 45.04 -56.99 -22.73
C ASP A 736 45.02 -56.95 -21.20
N ASP A 737 43.85 -57.30 -20.66
CA ASP A 737 43.60 -58.39 -19.72
C ASP A 737 44.68 -58.84 -18.72
N GLU A 738 44.18 -59.17 -17.52
CA GLU A 738 44.76 -60.09 -16.52
C GLU A 738 46.01 -59.57 -15.78
N ALA A 739 46.25 -59.81 -14.50
CA ALA A 739 45.66 -60.69 -13.50
C ALA A 739 46.12 -60.20 -12.12
N TRP A 740 45.38 -60.66 -11.12
CA TRP A 740 45.63 -60.56 -9.69
C TRP A 740 47.05 -61.00 -9.29
N GLY A 741 47.66 -60.23 -8.39
CA GLY A 741 48.88 -60.62 -7.67
C GLY A 741 48.84 -59.98 -6.29
N ASP A 742 48.54 -60.81 -5.30
CA ASP A 742 48.65 -60.53 -3.87
C ASP A 742 50.08 -60.11 -3.51
N ASP A 743 50.23 -59.08 -2.67
CA ASP A 743 51.45 -58.86 -1.90
C ASP A 743 51.08 -58.37 -0.50
N ASP A 744 51.27 -59.29 0.46
CA ASP A 744 51.28 -59.05 1.89
C ASP A 744 52.66 -58.56 2.31
N GLY A 745 52.77 -57.46 3.08
CA GLY A 745 53.95 -57.26 3.94
C GLY A 745 54.43 -55.84 4.22
N GLU A 746 54.04 -55.35 5.40
CA GLU A 746 54.81 -54.53 6.36
C GLU A 746 54.86 -52.98 6.23
N GLU A 747 54.45 -52.36 7.35
CA GLU A 747 54.22 -50.94 7.65
C GLU A 747 55.52 -50.13 7.89
N PRO A 748 55.47 -48.79 8.07
CA PRO A 748 55.16 -48.27 9.41
C PRO A 748 54.18 -47.09 9.45
N GLU A 749 53.47 -47.08 10.57
CA GLU A 749 52.50 -46.13 11.08
C GLU A 749 53.02 -44.68 11.16
N ASP A 750 52.19 -43.73 10.78
CA ASP A 750 52.14 -42.41 11.42
C ASP A 750 50.67 -41.93 11.51
N GLU A 751 50.32 -41.51 12.72
CA GLU A 751 48.98 -41.27 13.26
C GLU A 751 48.14 -40.22 12.50
N VAL A 752 46.92 -40.59 12.09
CA VAL A 752 45.86 -39.61 11.75
C VAL A 752 44.54 -40.04 12.38
N ALA A 753 43.94 -39.09 13.10
CA ALA A 753 42.69 -39.19 13.85
C ALA A 753 41.54 -39.85 13.06
N THR A 754 40.97 -40.90 13.64
CA THR A 754 39.78 -41.58 13.10
C THR A 754 38.52 -40.75 13.38
N PRO A 755 37.68 -40.42 12.37
CA PRO A 755 36.29 -40.08 12.61
C PRO A 755 35.53 -41.41 12.83
N SER A 756 35.21 -41.72 14.09
CA SER A 756 34.41 -42.91 14.40
C SER A 756 33.05 -42.84 13.72
N SER A 757 32.80 -43.75 12.79
CA SER A 757 31.48 -44.00 12.20
C SER A 757 30.50 -44.37 13.32
N ARG A 758 29.49 -43.54 13.53
CA ARG A 758 28.45 -43.79 14.54
C ARG A 758 27.49 -44.82 13.96
N ILE A 759 27.74 -46.11 14.19
CA ILE A 759 26.72 -47.15 13.98
C ILE A 759 25.56 -46.80 14.90
N VAL A 760 24.46 -46.33 14.32
CA VAL A 760 23.24 -46.04 15.07
C VAL A 760 22.63 -47.38 15.48
N LYS A 761 22.91 -47.84 16.70
CA LYS A 761 22.12 -48.90 17.33
C LYS A 761 20.72 -48.35 17.58
N THR A 762 19.76 -48.74 16.74
CA THR A 762 18.34 -48.44 16.91
C THR A 762 17.77 -49.38 17.97
N GLU A 763 17.87 -48.99 19.24
CA GLU A 763 17.00 -49.57 20.29
C GLU A 763 15.57 -49.12 20.00
N GLY A 764 14.74 -50.03 19.46
CA GLY A 764 13.34 -49.76 19.09
C GLY A 764 12.87 -50.29 17.73
N MET A 765 13.59 -51.19 17.06
CA MET A 765 13.04 -51.92 15.90
C MET A 765 12.00 -52.94 16.38
N VAL A 766 10.71 -52.62 16.26
CA VAL A 766 9.60 -53.51 16.66
C VAL A 766 9.26 -54.52 15.55
N THR A 767 9.67 -54.27 14.30
CA THR A 767 9.48 -55.17 13.15
C THR A 767 10.62 -55.05 12.14
N THR A 768 11.03 -56.16 11.52
CA THR A 768 12.03 -56.22 10.42
C THR A 768 11.44 -55.89 9.04
N ARG A 769 10.14 -55.59 8.95
CA ARG A 769 9.40 -55.42 7.70
C ARG A 769 9.16 -53.94 7.33
N CYS A 770 9.01 -53.68 6.03
CA CYS A 770 8.62 -52.37 5.51
C CYS A 770 7.21 -51.97 5.99
N LYS A 771 6.96 -50.66 6.02
CA LYS A 771 5.70 -50.09 6.53
C LYS A 771 4.52 -50.44 5.61
N LEU A 772 4.72 -50.49 4.29
CA LEU A 772 3.70 -50.97 3.35
C LEU A 772 3.28 -52.42 3.65
N ALA A 773 4.24 -53.32 3.86
CA ALA A 773 3.97 -54.72 4.17
C ALA A 773 3.23 -54.89 5.51
N THR A 774 3.51 -54.02 6.47
CA THR A 774 2.83 -54.01 7.78
C THR A 774 1.38 -53.52 7.66
N LEU A 775 1.15 -52.46 6.87
CA LEU A 775 -0.20 -51.94 6.61
C LEU A 775 -1.05 -52.92 5.78
N LEU A 776 -0.46 -53.61 4.80
CA LEU A 776 -1.13 -54.66 4.04
C LEU A 776 -1.52 -55.85 4.94
N ALA A 777 -0.61 -56.29 5.82
CA ALA A 777 -0.90 -57.36 6.77
C ALA A 777 -1.99 -56.97 7.78
N LYS A 778 -2.04 -55.70 8.20
CA LYS A 778 -3.07 -55.14 9.09
C LYS A 778 -4.44 -55.09 8.40
N ALA A 779 -4.49 -54.60 7.16
CA ALA A 779 -5.72 -54.47 6.37
C ALA A 779 -6.42 -55.82 6.08
N VAL A 780 -5.67 -56.92 6.10
CA VAL A 780 -6.19 -58.29 5.91
C VAL A 780 -6.69 -58.92 7.23
N GLN A 781 -6.28 -58.38 8.39
CA GLN A 781 -6.71 -58.84 9.72
C GLN A 781 -7.99 -58.14 10.22
N GLU A 782 -8.35 -57.00 9.63
CA GLU A 782 -9.59 -56.26 9.93
C GLU A 782 -10.79 -56.95 9.23
N GLU A 783 -11.86 -57.24 9.98
CA GLU A 783 -13.12 -57.78 9.41
C GLU A 783 -13.84 -56.71 8.58
N GLU A 784 -14.56 -57.13 7.54
CA GLU A 784 -15.31 -56.24 6.63
C GLU A 784 -16.36 -55.43 7.41
N ASP A 785 -16.26 -54.10 7.40
CA ASP A 785 -17.31 -53.21 7.90
C ASP A 785 -18.60 -53.40 7.06
N GLU A 786 -19.76 -53.58 7.72
CA GLU A 786 -21.06 -53.86 7.08
C GLU A 786 -21.56 -52.75 6.15
N ASP A 787 -20.98 -51.54 6.22
CA ASP A 787 -21.24 -50.43 5.32
C ASP A 787 -20.12 -50.36 4.25
N HIS A 788 -20.38 -50.91 3.06
CA HIS A 788 -19.52 -50.97 1.84
C HIS A 788 -18.98 -49.62 1.28
N THR A 789 -18.77 -48.60 2.11
CA THR A 789 -18.43 -47.22 1.72
C THR A 789 -16.95 -46.88 1.90
N VAL A 790 -16.22 -47.62 2.75
CA VAL A 790 -14.79 -47.42 3.01
C VAL A 790 -14.03 -48.71 2.68
N SER A 791 -13.09 -48.62 1.74
CA SER A 791 -12.19 -49.74 1.39
C SER A 791 -11.32 -50.12 2.59
N ARG A 792 -11.16 -51.43 2.85
CA ARG A 792 -10.27 -51.96 3.90
C ARG A 792 -8.82 -51.50 3.75
N PHE A 793 -8.45 -51.06 2.55
CA PHE A 793 -7.11 -50.59 2.21
C PHE A 793 -6.97 -49.06 2.16
N ASN A 794 -7.92 -48.29 2.69
CA ASN A 794 -7.86 -46.82 2.67
C ASN A 794 -6.59 -46.27 3.38
N GLU A 795 -6.16 -46.90 4.48
CA GLU A 795 -4.89 -46.54 5.14
C GLU A 795 -3.67 -46.78 4.23
N VAL A 796 -3.71 -47.84 3.43
CA VAL A 796 -2.66 -48.18 2.44
C VAL A 796 -2.66 -47.16 1.29
N ALA A 797 -3.83 -46.80 0.78
CA ALA A 797 -3.97 -45.79 -0.27
C ALA A 797 -3.43 -44.42 0.17
N LYS A 798 -3.81 -43.95 1.37
CA LYS A 798 -3.30 -42.69 1.96
C LYS A 798 -1.79 -42.73 2.18
N TYR A 799 -1.26 -43.86 2.65
CA TYR A 799 0.18 -44.03 2.83
C TYR A 799 0.92 -43.93 1.50
N MET A 800 0.50 -44.68 0.48
CA MET A 800 1.13 -44.70 -0.84
C MET A 800 1.08 -43.34 -1.55
N GLN A 801 0.03 -42.56 -1.34
CA GLN A 801 -0.10 -41.20 -1.88
C GLN A 801 0.76 -40.17 -1.14
N SER A 802 1.12 -40.42 0.13
CA SER A 802 2.04 -39.56 0.89
C SER A 802 3.51 -39.74 0.50
N LEU A 803 3.85 -40.85 -0.16
CA LEU A 803 5.22 -41.19 -0.54
C LEU A 803 5.66 -40.45 -1.82
N SER A 804 6.97 -40.32 -2.00
CA SER A 804 7.56 -39.86 -3.28
C SER A 804 7.61 -41.00 -4.30
N ALA A 805 7.71 -40.69 -5.60
CA ALA A 805 7.72 -41.70 -6.67
C ALA A 805 8.88 -42.71 -6.51
N SER A 806 10.05 -42.27 -6.00
CA SER A 806 11.17 -43.16 -5.68
C SER A 806 10.93 -44.02 -4.44
N ALA A 807 10.22 -43.48 -3.44
CA ALA A 807 9.88 -44.21 -2.23
C ALA A 807 8.82 -45.30 -2.51
N VAL A 808 7.81 -44.98 -3.33
CA VAL A 808 6.84 -45.95 -3.83
C VAL A 808 7.55 -47.08 -4.59
N ASP A 809 8.50 -46.75 -5.47
CA ASP A 809 9.30 -47.73 -6.21
C ASP A 809 10.08 -48.67 -5.27
N VAL A 810 10.68 -48.14 -4.22
CA VAL A 810 11.42 -48.92 -3.21
C VAL A 810 10.47 -49.79 -2.37
N GLU A 811 9.36 -49.25 -1.90
CA GLU A 811 8.35 -50.01 -1.14
C GLU A 811 7.80 -51.15 -1.99
N MET A 812 7.49 -50.91 -3.28
CA MET A 812 7.02 -51.94 -4.21
C MET A 812 8.09 -52.99 -4.55
N SER A 813 9.36 -52.60 -4.69
CA SER A 813 10.44 -53.54 -4.99
C SER A 813 10.83 -54.39 -3.79
N THR A 814 10.67 -53.86 -2.57
CA THR A 814 10.98 -54.56 -1.32
C THR A 814 9.87 -55.49 -0.82
N LEU A 815 8.70 -55.54 -1.49
CA LEU A 815 7.62 -56.47 -1.18
C LEU A 815 8.04 -57.95 -1.31
N CYS A 816 8.97 -58.27 -2.21
CA CYS A 816 9.52 -59.60 -2.40
C CYS A 816 11.02 -59.52 -2.74
N MET A 817 11.87 -60.14 -1.92
CA MET A 817 13.33 -60.14 -2.10
C MET A 817 13.81 -61.55 -2.47
N GLY A 818 14.16 -61.82 -3.74
CA GLY A 818 14.80 -63.07 -4.16
C GLY A 818 13.92 -64.33 -4.23
N ASP A 819 14.55 -65.48 -4.53
CA ASP A 819 13.91 -66.76 -4.91
C ASP A 819 12.96 -67.33 -3.83
N PHE A 820 11.65 -67.36 -4.15
CA PHE A 820 10.60 -68.18 -3.53
C PHE A 820 10.42 -68.12 -1.99
N ASP A 821 10.28 -66.93 -1.42
CA ASP A 821 9.69 -66.80 -0.08
C ASP A 821 8.15 -66.96 -0.16
N GLU A 822 7.59 -68.01 0.46
CA GLU A 822 6.12 -68.21 0.63
C GLU A 822 5.43 -67.02 1.31
N GLU A 823 6.17 -66.22 2.08
CA GLU A 823 5.68 -64.98 2.68
C GLU A 823 5.63 -63.81 1.67
N GLY A 824 6.59 -63.72 0.75
CA GLY A 824 6.61 -62.71 -0.31
C GLY A 824 5.44 -62.88 -1.28
N LYS A 825 5.10 -64.13 -1.62
CA LYS A 825 3.90 -64.45 -2.42
C LYS A 825 2.61 -63.95 -1.77
N LYS A 826 2.49 -64.08 -0.45
CA LYS A 826 1.32 -63.56 0.29
C LYS A 826 1.23 -62.03 0.20
N LEU A 827 2.34 -61.32 0.34
CA LEU A 827 2.38 -59.85 0.21
C LEU A 827 2.01 -59.40 -1.21
N LEU A 828 2.49 -60.10 -2.24
CA LEU A 828 2.12 -59.83 -3.63
C LEU A 828 0.62 -60.07 -3.87
N SER A 829 0.06 -61.16 -3.31
CA SER A 829 -1.39 -61.43 -3.39
C SER A 829 -2.21 -60.34 -2.70
N TRP A 830 -1.82 -59.90 -1.50
CA TRP A 830 -2.52 -58.82 -0.78
C TRP A 830 -2.43 -57.47 -1.49
N PHE A 831 -1.33 -57.20 -2.19
CA PHE A 831 -1.20 -55.99 -2.99
C PHE A 831 -2.07 -56.03 -4.27
N LEU A 832 -2.25 -57.21 -4.88
CA LEU A 832 -3.19 -57.39 -5.98
C LEU A 832 -4.65 -57.25 -5.52
N ASP A 833 -4.98 -57.75 -4.33
CA ASP A 833 -6.29 -57.57 -3.70
C ASP A 833 -6.55 -56.08 -3.37
N PHE A 834 -5.53 -55.37 -2.86
CA PHE A 834 -5.56 -53.91 -2.69
C PHE A 834 -5.91 -53.17 -4.00
N LEU A 835 -5.15 -53.44 -5.07
CA LEU A 835 -5.38 -52.80 -6.36
C LEU A 835 -6.78 -53.12 -6.93
N ARG A 836 -7.28 -54.34 -6.69
CA ARG A 836 -8.61 -54.77 -7.13
C ARG A 836 -9.72 -54.02 -6.42
N GLU A 837 -9.69 -53.96 -5.09
CA GLU A 837 -10.71 -53.28 -4.31
C GLU A 837 -10.68 -51.77 -4.53
N GLU A 838 -9.50 -51.14 -4.60
CA GLU A 838 -9.39 -49.72 -4.93
C GLU A 838 -9.82 -49.41 -6.36
N MET A 839 -9.60 -50.31 -7.32
CA MET A 839 -10.19 -50.12 -8.64
C MET A 839 -11.71 -50.19 -8.58
N GLN A 840 -12.31 -51.08 -7.77
CA GLN A 840 -13.77 -51.15 -7.61
C GLN A 840 -14.37 -49.89 -6.99
N THR A 841 -13.64 -49.16 -6.13
CA THR A 841 -14.09 -47.87 -5.59
C THR A 841 -14.15 -46.75 -6.66
N ARG A 842 -13.55 -46.97 -7.84
CA ARG A 842 -13.45 -46.01 -8.96
C ARG A 842 -12.76 -44.68 -8.59
N ARG A 843 -11.96 -44.67 -7.53
CA ARG A 843 -11.19 -43.51 -7.07
C ARG A 843 -9.75 -43.56 -7.60
N ASP A 844 -9.11 -42.40 -7.69
CA ASP A 844 -7.67 -42.27 -7.98
C ASP A 844 -7.18 -43.04 -9.22
N PHE A 845 -8.03 -43.18 -10.25
CA PHE A 845 -7.83 -44.13 -11.35
C PHE A 845 -6.44 -44.04 -11.98
N GLN A 846 -5.97 -42.83 -12.28
CA GLN A 846 -4.66 -42.59 -12.89
C GLN A 846 -3.47 -43.05 -12.03
N VAL A 847 -3.55 -42.91 -10.71
CA VAL A 847 -2.49 -43.29 -9.77
C VAL A 847 -2.49 -44.81 -9.61
N LEU A 848 -3.66 -45.43 -9.49
CA LEU A 848 -3.82 -46.88 -9.47
C LEU A 848 -3.29 -47.54 -10.77
N GLN A 849 -3.53 -46.94 -11.93
CA GLN A 849 -2.95 -47.41 -13.20
C GLN A 849 -1.41 -47.28 -13.21
N ALA A 850 -0.85 -46.22 -12.62
CA ALA A 850 0.60 -46.06 -12.52
C ALA A 850 1.23 -47.06 -11.54
N TYR A 851 0.57 -47.34 -10.41
CA TYR A 851 0.94 -48.37 -9.45
C TYR A 851 0.89 -49.76 -10.08
N LEU A 852 -0.20 -50.10 -10.76
CA LEU A 852 -0.34 -51.36 -11.49
C LEU A 852 0.78 -51.52 -12.53
N ASN A 853 1.04 -50.50 -13.34
CA ASN A 853 2.10 -50.55 -14.35
C ASN A 853 3.47 -50.80 -13.72
N ARG A 854 3.81 -50.08 -12.64
CA ARG A 854 5.11 -50.24 -11.98
C ARG A 854 5.22 -51.60 -11.29
N PHE A 855 4.17 -52.05 -10.63
CA PHE A 855 4.10 -53.35 -9.97
C PHE A 855 4.32 -54.50 -10.95
N LEU A 856 3.63 -54.48 -12.10
CA LEU A 856 3.80 -55.48 -13.15
C LEU A 856 5.23 -55.50 -13.71
N LYS A 857 5.84 -54.33 -13.94
CA LYS A 857 7.24 -54.24 -14.42
C LYS A 857 8.27 -54.77 -13.43
N LEU A 858 8.01 -54.65 -12.12
CA LEU A 858 8.94 -55.10 -11.09
C LEU A 858 8.86 -56.62 -10.86
N HIS A 859 7.66 -57.20 -10.96
CA HIS A 859 7.37 -58.58 -10.54
C HIS A 859 6.90 -59.50 -11.68
N GLU A 860 7.13 -59.14 -12.95
CA GLU A 860 6.66 -59.88 -14.14
C GLU A 860 7.02 -61.38 -14.12
N GLU A 861 8.30 -61.70 -13.86
CA GLU A 861 8.79 -63.09 -13.86
C GLU A 861 8.11 -63.94 -12.77
N LEU A 862 7.86 -63.35 -11.59
CA LEU A 862 7.22 -64.02 -10.45
C LEU A 862 5.72 -64.24 -10.68
N LEU A 863 5.04 -63.25 -11.27
CA LEU A 863 3.61 -63.31 -11.55
C LEU A 863 3.28 -64.35 -12.64
N VAL A 864 4.16 -64.53 -13.62
CA VAL A 864 3.98 -65.52 -14.70
C VAL A 864 4.32 -66.94 -14.22
N ALA A 865 5.26 -67.08 -13.29
CA ALA A 865 5.69 -68.39 -12.77
C ALA A 865 4.65 -69.06 -11.85
N ASP A 866 3.78 -68.29 -11.16
CA ASP A 866 2.77 -68.82 -10.23
C ASP A 866 1.34 -68.75 -10.80
N PRO A 867 0.68 -69.90 -11.05
CA PRO A 867 -0.69 -69.94 -11.54
C PRO A 867 -1.72 -69.24 -10.64
N ALA A 868 -1.49 -69.17 -9.32
CA ALA A 868 -2.44 -68.56 -8.39
C ALA A 868 -2.44 -67.03 -8.47
N LEU A 869 -1.26 -66.41 -8.57
CA LEU A 869 -1.11 -64.97 -8.75
C LEU A 869 -1.57 -64.54 -10.15
N LEU A 870 -1.30 -65.36 -11.17
CA LEU A 870 -1.75 -65.11 -12.53
C LEU A 870 -3.29 -65.04 -12.63
N ALA A 871 -4.00 -65.93 -11.93
CA ALA A 871 -5.47 -65.88 -11.85
C ALA A 871 -5.98 -64.58 -11.20
N GLN A 872 -5.29 -64.07 -10.15
CA GLN A 872 -5.65 -62.80 -9.52
C GLN A 872 -5.41 -61.59 -10.45
N VAL A 873 -4.35 -61.64 -11.26
CA VAL A 873 -4.04 -60.62 -12.28
C VAL A 873 -5.09 -60.63 -13.40
N ASP A 874 -5.56 -61.80 -13.83
CA ASP A 874 -6.62 -61.92 -14.84
C ASP A 874 -7.95 -61.31 -14.36
N GLU A 875 -8.32 -61.57 -13.10
CA GLU A 875 -9.49 -60.96 -12.47
C GLU A 875 -9.36 -59.43 -12.34
N LEU A 876 -8.17 -58.94 -11.95
CA LEU A 876 -7.88 -57.50 -11.91
C LEU A 876 -7.96 -56.86 -13.30
N GLY A 877 -7.43 -57.54 -14.32
CA GLY A 877 -7.47 -57.13 -15.71
C GLY A 877 -8.90 -56.99 -16.23
N ALA A 878 -9.81 -57.89 -15.84
CA ALA A 878 -11.22 -57.79 -16.20
C ALA A 878 -11.89 -56.52 -15.62
N VAL A 879 -11.63 -56.20 -14.35
CA VAL A 879 -12.14 -54.99 -13.68
C VAL A 879 -11.56 -53.72 -14.32
N GLN A 880 -10.25 -53.69 -14.56
CA GLN A 880 -9.57 -52.57 -15.20
C GLN A 880 -10.09 -52.32 -16.62
N GLN A 881 -10.27 -53.38 -17.41
CA GLN A 881 -10.72 -53.29 -18.79
C GLN A 881 -12.16 -52.80 -18.89
N GLN A 882 -13.04 -53.20 -17.97
CA GLN A 882 -14.42 -52.71 -17.90
C GLN A 882 -14.47 -51.19 -17.69
N GLN A 883 -13.64 -50.67 -16.77
CA GLN A 883 -13.58 -49.23 -16.48
C GLN A 883 -12.92 -48.45 -17.62
N TRP A 884 -11.82 -48.98 -18.17
CA TRP A 884 -11.10 -48.35 -19.28
C TRP A 884 -11.95 -48.29 -20.55
N GLN A 885 -12.67 -49.36 -20.93
CA GLN A 885 -13.51 -49.36 -22.13
C GLN A 885 -14.61 -48.29 -22.05
N HIS A 886 -15.20 -48.11 -20.88
CA HIS A 886 -16.19 -47.07 -20.64
C HIS A 886 -15.58 -45.67 -20.88
N LEU A 887 -14.43 -45.40 -20.26
CA LEU A 887 -13.72 -44.12 -20.38
C LEU A 887 -13.19 -43.88 -21.80
N GLN A 888 -12.65 -44.90 -22.45
CA GLN A 888 -12.14 -44.86 -23.82
C GLN A 888 -13.26 -44.55 -24.82
N LYS A 889 -14.44 -45.15 -24.68
CA LYS A 889 -15.59 -44.86 -25.55
C LYS A 889 -16.06 -43.42 -25.40
N LEU A 890 -16.10 -42.90 -24.17
CA LEU A 890 -16.44 -41.50 -23.90
C LEU A 890 -15.40 -40.54 -24.49
N LEU A 891 -14.11 -40.79 -24.24
CA LEU A 891 -13.02 -39.98 -24.80
C LEU A 891 -13.04 -39.99 -26.32
N HIS A 892 -13.21 -41.16 -26.94
CA HIS A 892 -13.24 -41.28 -28.39
C HIS A 892 -14.43 -40.52 -28.99
N ASN A 893 -15.63 -40.69 -28.42
CA ASN A 893 -16.82 -39.98 -28.89
C ASN A 893 -16.66 -38.45 -28.76
N ASN A 894 -16.21 -37.97 -27.60
CA ASN A 894 -15.98 -36.54 -27.37
C ASN A 894 -14.88 -35.99 -28.29
N LEU A 895 -13.79 -36.72 -28.48
CA LEU A 895 -12.70 -36.29 -29.36
C LEU A 895 -13.18 -36.21 -30.82
N CYS A 896 -13.93 -37.19 -31.30
CA CYS A 896 -14.51 -37.17 -32.64
C CYS A 896 -15.50 -36.01 -32.81
N LEU A 897 -16.37 -35.76 -31.84
CA LEU A 897 -17.33 -34.65 -31.86
C LEU A 897 -16.62 -33.29 -31.84
N VAL A 898 -15.63 -33.10 -30.96
CA VAL A 898 -14.85 -31.86 -30.89
C VAL A 898 -14.09 -31.62 -32.18
N GLN A 899 -13.43 -32.65 -32.74
CA GLN A 899 -12.72 -32.54 -34.02
C GLN A 899 -13.66 -32.23 -35.18
N TYR A 900 -14.85 -32.82 -35.19
CA TYR A 900 -15.88 -32.55 -36.19
C TYR A 900 -16.40 -31.11 -36.09
N LEU A 901 -16.77 -30.66 -34.89
CA LEU A 901 -17.25 -29.30 -34.64
C LEU A 901 -16.18 -28.23 -34.93
N SER A 902 -14.92 -28.50 -34.56
CA SER A 902 -13.81 -27.58 -34.86
C SER A 902 -13.56 -27.43 -36.37
N LYS A 903 -13.84 -28.46 -37.17
CA LYS A 903 -13.69 -28.42 -38.63
C LYS A 903 -14.90 -27.84 -39.36
N ILE A 904 -16.05 -27.69 -38.68
CA ILE A 904 -17.25 -27.04 -39.24
C ILE A 904 -17.23 -25.53 -39.02
N GLN A 905 -16.53 -25.04 -38.00
CA GLN A 905 -16.38 -23.60 -37.72
C GLN A 905 -15.23 -22.92 -38.48
N MET A 906 -14.35 -23.68 -39.14
CA MET A 906 -13.48 -23.20 -40.23
C MET A 906 -14.18 -23.41 -41.56
#